data_AF-A0A258AJ05-F1
#
_entry.id   AF-A0A258AJ05-F1
#
_cell.length_a   1.000
_cell.length_b   1.000
_cell.length_c   1.000
_cell.angle_alpha   90.00
_cell.angle_beta   90.00
_cell.angle_gamma   90.00
#
_symmetry.space_group_name_H-M   'P 1'
#
loop_
_entity.id
_entity.type
_entity.pdbx_description
1 polymer ?
#
loop_
_entity_poly.entity_id
_entity_poly.type
_entity_poly.pdbx_seq_one_letter_code
_entity_poly.pdbx_strand_id
1 'polypeptide(L)'
;ELTGITRNQQLFDYLMTLTSKPIPGFGAANASFLTKYGDNRQQILVEIFDYIRCTNLYDDNLSERNAGANPSIPVGLPDARAMSASERVATSGTFTPLRDATGGSLPGHGQVMPTVMQKGGGQVYRGMGRFFTISEVGLHFITCAEGTAQAGGMAAKKIQPESAPKYNAPAWIGTGLATDPKPSWGQSPFWYSNFPPLSDTNQTPKNGFYKTRYPTSHQLSGIDGDKDNYPGYYPMNWNHALDLDTPLEPGVKRVQATFLLEWFSPSVGWTPLNPDICIEVDASGLSYSDKDGNTKPMFPQSTADPIRPFQHMSSGWGMYMRGGTSSYRAFLQGRKLPGVQAGVNGRSSGSMQPDTSYTSYTSKGGVLKNCNQYNLVSDYLDVQAGAASTISFNGGNVIVKILTNDPSPTVLQTFNFNFPKANFPAPLLATNSQPTKTGFNADGTVWVKHAVAAPYWWAFHADGVLGRDKFGNLVKAPNDNAEEIIGGRFRYTGNEIGNYGDKPNTGDYFRGNLVIPDDTLQSLVLSHGDPRLTMGQSEVPSTEFEQHRYYGTQRLAHNIVLGGWSTGPGLDRGEEKQGWRLVKGANYHPSFLPDHPYTKDTGAGLQKYGDFDRGIANQSDGAYINKPDEGNTYSVNSTTDSQQLVPYFSRPDIPWHGGTTYFSPNRQVASPGMFGSLPTGVQNSGSSGGLRREPWRTLMFRPQTWSQPMGQRTGQKNHIGAPKMLKGYGKNGRNLYGVDPPDYLFMDFFWMPMVQPYVISQPGSTAGKINLNYQMAPFRHIRRATGLAAVMKSEILTAVPTTDAYDYLRQPSPAPANQSLTWFWKDDSSASGKKYWHREIDTEATLKLFDERFSSGFAFISPAQICEMYLLPKPVNSSDTLVPTSWPTTISDLLDPSSSSSILTFWENHLLTADNLKERPYTNMYPRLTTRSNTYQIHMRIQTIKKARSSDPSKFVTGVDTISSEYRGSAMIERYLDFNDPALDASKSLDYATGDTLSKPSMEDLHRFRVLAQKTFDP
;
A
#
# COMPACT_ATOMS: atom_id res chain seq x y z
N GLU A 1 12.05 -18.03 -11.97
CA GLU A 1 13.10 -17.15 -11.43
C GLU A 1 13.97 -17.82 -10.37
N LEU A 2 13.41 -18.38 -9.30
CA LEU A 2 14.20 -19.15 -8.32
C LEU A 2 14.83 -20.42 -8.94
N THR A 3 14.05 -21.17 -9.73
CA THR A 3 14.49 -22.39 -10.44
C THR A 3 15.13 -22.11 -11.81
N GLY A 4 14.88 -20.92 -12.37
CA GLY A 4 15.39 -20.53 -13.70
C GLY A 4 16.84 -20.10 -13.68
N ILE A 5 17.39 -19.77 -12.50
CA ILE A 5 18.78 -19.41 -12.28
C ILE A 5 19.34 -20.37 -11.25
N THR A 6 20.17 -21.33 -11.68
CA THR A 6 20.74 -22.37 -10.81
C THR A 6 21.40 -21.81 -9.56
N ARG A 7 22.08 -20.67 -9.67
CA ARG A 7 22.73 -20.03 -8.51
C ARG A 7 21.73 -19.53 -7.46
N ASN A 8 20.58 -19.01 -7.87
CA ASN A 8 19.55 -18.56 -6.94
C ASN A 8 19.00 -19.75 -6.14
N GLN A 9 18.75 -20.87 -6.82
CA GLN A 9 18.33 -22.10 -6.18
C GLN A 9 19.36 -22.60 -5.14
N GLN A 10 20.64 -22.66 -5.51
CA GLN A 10 21.72 -23.07 -4.59
C GLN A 10 21.78 -22.18 -3.34
N LEU A 11 21.69 -20.85 -3.49
CA LEU A 11 21.71 -19.92 -2.37
C LEU A 11 20.46 -20.05 -1.49
N PHE A 12 19.30 -20.27 -2.10
CA PHE A 12 18.06 -20.49 -1.36
C PHE A 12 18.11 -21.79 -0.55
N ASP A 13 18.55 -22.89 -1.16
CA ASP A 13 18.72 -24.19 -0.50
C ASP A 13 19.77 -24.13 0.63
N TYR A 14 20.81 -23.32 0.43
CA TYR A 14 21.80 -23.03 1.47
C TYR A 14 21.17 -22.30 2.67
N LEU A 15 20.38 -21.25 2.46
CA LEU A 15 19.66 -20.54 3.54
C LEU A 15 18.66 -21.47 4.26
N MET A 16 17.96 -22.31 3.50
CA MET A 16 17.06 -23.34 4.05
C MET A 16 17.80 -24.33 4.96
N THR A 17 19.00 -24.73 4.57
CA THR A 17 19.86 -25.60 5.37
C THR A 17 20.33 -24.91 6.64
N LEU A 18 20.82 -23.67 6.55
CA LEU A 18 21.30 -22.92 7.72
C LEU A 18 20.18 -22.66 8.74
N THR A 19 19.00 -22.26 8.28
CA THR A 19 17.84 -21.98 9.14
C THR A 19 17.21 -23.23 9.75
N SER A 20 17.55 -24.43 9.26
CA SER A 20 17.18 -25.71 9.88
C SER A 20 18.07 -26.11 11.05
N LYS A 21 19.24 -25.48 11.19
CA LYS A 21 20.22 -25.81 12.23
C LYS A 21 20.05 -24.92 13.46
N PRO A 22 20.40 -25.41 14.66
CA PRO A 22 20.48 -24.58 15.86
C PRO A 22 21.55 -23.49 15.73
N ILE A 23 21.29 -22.30 16.25
CA ILE A 23 22.26 -21.20 16.23
C ILE A 23 23.11 -21.26 17.52
N PRO A 24 24.44 -21.45 17.42
CA PRO A 24 25.30 -21.56 18.60
C PRO A 24 25.19 -20.35 19.54
N GLY A 25 24.95 -20.60 20.81
CA GLY A 25 24.84 -19.56 21.85
C GLY A 25 23.47 -18.90 22.00
N PHE A 26 22.49 -19.20 21.13
CA PHE A 26 21.19 -18.51 21.06
C PHE A 26 19.97 -19.40 21.36
N GLY A 27 20.16 -20.55 22.01
CA GLY A 27 19.04 -21.39 22.43
C GLY A 27 19.49 -22.76 22.90
N ALA A 28 18.52 -23.65 23.14
CA ALA A 28 18.77 -25.07 23.37
C ALA A 28 19.33 -25.74 22.09
N ALA A 29 19.93 -26.92 22.24
CA ALA A 29 20.55 -27.65 21.14
C ALA A 29 19.58 -28.06 20.00
N ASN A 30 18.27 -27.94 20.20
CA ASN A 30 17.24 -28.19 19.18
C ASN A 30 16.54 -26.91 18.70
N ALA A 31 16.92 -25.72 19.19
CA ALA A 31 16.27 -24.47 18.84
C ALA A 31 16.78 -23.94 17.48
N SER A 32 15.97 -24.11 16.43
CA SER A 32 16.22 -23.63 15.07
C SER A 32 15.03 -22.82 14.54
N PHE A 33 15.22 -22.06 13.45
CA PHE A 33 14.10 -21.39 12.77
C PHE A 33 13.11 -22.39 12.17
N LEU A 34 13.55 -23.59 11.77
CA LEU A 34 12.64 -24.66 11.35
C LEU A 34 11.76 -25.14 12.50
N THR A 35 12.32 -25.43 13.68
CA THR A 35 11.51 -25.83 14.84
C THR A 35 10.62 -24.70 15.34
N LYS A 36 11.07 -23.45 15.17
CA LYS A 36 10.34 -22.24 15.56
C LYS A 36 9.21 -21.90 14.61
N TYR A 37 9.37 -21.96 13.29
CA TYR A 37 8.34 -21.50 12.34
C TYR A 37 7.67 -22.61 11.54
N GLY A 38 8.24 -23.82 11.52
CA GLY A 38 7.75 -24.91 10.67
C GLY A 38 7.71 -24.47 9.20
N ASP A 39 6.55 -24.61 8.57
CA ASP A 39 6.35 -24.20 7.17
C ASP A 39 6.49 -22.69 6.96
N ASN A 40 6.17 -21.88 7.98
CA ASN A 40 6.33 -20.44 7.89
C ASN A 40 7.81 -20.03 7.71
N ARG A 41 8.79 -20.88 8.08
CA ARG A 41 10.21 -20.60 7.82
C ARG A 41 10.48 -20.46 6.32
N GLN A 42 9.99 -21.42 5.53
CA GLN A 42 10.20 -21.37 4.08
C GLN A 42 9.45 -20.21 3.44
N GLN A 43 8.23 -19.96 3.91
CA GLN A 43 7.44 -18.79 3.52
C GLN A 43 8.21 -17.47 3.74
N ILE A 44 8.78 -17.25 4.93
CA ILE A 44 9.61 -16.08 5.26
C ILE A 44 10.80 -15.97 4.30
N LEU A 45 11.48 -17.08 3.97
CA LEU A 45 12.62 -17.05 3.04
C LEU A 45 12.20 -16.69 1.61
N VAL A 46 11.03 -17.15 1.16
CA VAL A 46 10.46 -16.73 -0.14
C VAL A 46 10.11 -15.24 -0.12
N GLU A 47 9.55 -14.74 0.97
CA GLU A 47 9.25 -13.32 1.16
C GLU A 47 10.51 -12.45 1.17
N ILE A 48 11.59 -12.90 1.81
CA ILE A 48 12.89 -12.20 1.79
C ILE A 48 13.44 -12.15 0.36
N PHE A 49 13.36 -13.26 -0.39
CA PHE A 49 13.79 -13.28 -1.79
C PHE A 49 12.99 -12.28 -2.64
N ASP A 50 11.67 -12.23 -2.45
CA ASP A 50 10.78 -11.26 -3.10
C ASP A 50 11.10 -9.83 -2.72
N TYR A 51 11.33 -9.58 -1.43
CA TYR A 51 11.73 -8.29 -0.92
C TYR A 51 12.97 -7.77 -1.66
N ILE A 52 14.02 -8.60 -1.78
CA ILE A 52 15.26 -8.26 -2.47
C ILE A 52 14.98 -7.94 -3.94
N ARG A 53 14.12 -8.70 -4.62
CA ARG A 53 13.71 -8.41 -6.01
C ARG A 53 12.95 -7.08 -6.15
N CYS A 54 12.30 -6.62 -5.10
CA CYS A 54 11.62 -5.33 -5.06
C CYS A 54 12.56 -4.15 -4.81
N THR A 55 13.85 -4.39 -4.57
CA THR A 55 14.86 -3.34 -4.44
C THR A 55 15.38 -2.93 -5.82
N ASN A 56 15.64 -1.63 -6.02
CA ASN A 56 16.21 -1.10 -7.27
C ASN A 56 15.37 -1.37 -8.54
N LEU A 57 14.06 -1.14 -8.47
CA LEU A 57 13.14 -1.45 -9.57
C LEU A 57 13.49 -0.71 -10.87
N TYR A 58 13.84 0.58 -10.76
CA TYR A 58 14.09 1.44 -11.91
C TYR A 58 15.19 2.46 -11.60
N ASP A 59 16.17 2.54 -12.50
CA ASP A 59 17.28 3.51 -12.45
C ASP A 59 17.19 4.42 -13.69
N ASP A 60 16.96 5.70 -13.43
CA ASP A 60 16.84 6.73 -14.46
C ASP A 60 18.14 6.92 -15.24
N ASN A 61 19.32 6.83 -14.61
CA ASN A 61 20.59 6.98 -15.32
C ASN A 61 20.83 5.84 -16.31
N LEU A 62 20.51 4.60 -15.90
CA LEU A 62 20.63 3.44 -16.79
C LEU A 62 19.65 3.54 -17.95
N SER A 63 18.40 3.91 -17.66
CA SER A 63 17.37 4.08 -18.66
C SER A 63 17.71 5.21 -19.64
N GLU A 64 18.06 6.40 -19.16
CA GLU A 64 18.38 7.56 -20.01
C GLU A 64 19.60 7.30 -20.89
N ARG A 65 20.62 6.61 -20.36
CA ARG A 65 21.80 6.23 -21.15
C ARG A 65 21.45 5.29 -22.30
N ASN A 66 20.49 4.38 -22.10
CA ASN A 66 20.18 3.34 -23.07
C ASN A 66 19.02 3.73 -24.01
N ALA A 67 18.06 4.54 -23.55
CA ALA A 67 16.83 4.91 -24.26
C ALA A 67 16.65 6.42 -24.53
N GLY A 68 17.54 7.28 -23.99
CA GLY A 68 17.45 8.74 -24.08
C GLY A 68 16.67 9.38 -22.92
N ALA A 69 16.83 10.71 -22.74
CA ALA A 69 16.24 11.45 -21.61
C ALA A 69 14.70 11.51 -21.61
N ASN A 70 14.08 11.44 -22.78
CA ASN A 70 12.62 11.51 -22.96
C ASN A 70 12.18 10.38 -23.91
N PRO A 71 12.18 9.11 -23.45
CA PRO A 71 11.75 8.01 -24.31
C PRO A 71 10.28 8.21 -24.68
N SER A 72 9.96 8.11 -25.99
CA SER A 72 8.59 8.23 -26.46
C SER A 72 7.83 6.95 -26.13
N ILE A 73 6.88 7.03 -25.21
CA ILE A 73 5.97 5.93 -24.91
C ILE A 73 4.76 6.03 -25.85
N PRO A 74 4.26 4.92 -26.44
CA PRO A 74 3.01 4.93 -27.19
C PRO A 74 1.90 5.60 -26.37
N VAL A 75 1.17 6.53 -26.99
CA VAL A 75 0.25 7.41 -26.28
C VAL A 75 -0.89 6.60 -25.68
N GLY A 76 -0.81 6.38 -24.36
CA GLY A 76 -1.85 5.73 -23.56
C GLY A 76 -1.98 4.22 -23.74
N LEU A 77 -2.66 3.61 -22.78
CA LEU A 77 -3.22 2.27 -22.95
C LEU A 77 -4.50 2.37 -23.80
N PRO A 78 -4.82 1.34 -24.61
CA PRO A 78 -4.27 -0.02 -24.60
C PRO A 78 -3.04 -0.29 -25.48
N ASP A 79 -2.70 0.58 -26.42
CA ASP A 79 -1.68 0.29 -27.45
C ASP A 79 -0.29 0.03 -26.85
N ALA A 80 0.06 0.71 -25.75
CA ALA A 80 1.29 0.45 -25.00
C ALA A 80 1.43 -1.01 -24.50
N ARG A 81 0.34 -1.80 -24.41
CA ARG A 81 0.41 -3.25 -24.08
C ARG A 81 0.97 -4.09 -25.21
N ALA A 82 0.82 -3.67 -26.47
CA ALA A 82 1.39 -4.41 -27.59
C ALA A 82 2.92 -4.28 -27.64
N MET A 83 3.46 -3.17 -27.14
CA MET A 83 4.89 -2.87 -27.12
C MET A 83 5.56 -3.22 -25.78
N SER A 84 4.78 -3.36 -24.69
CA SER A 84 5.31 -3.65 -23.36
C SER A 84 6.20 -4.89 -23.36
N ALA A 85 5.75 -5.99 -23.96
CA ALA A 85 6.47 -7.27 -23.94
C ALA A 85 7.84 -7.25 -24.67
N SER A 86 7.99 -6.48 -25.76
CA SER A 86 9.23 -6.39 -26.53
C SER A 86 10.27 -5.44 -25.92
N GLU A 87 9.85 -4.47 -25.11
CA GLU A 87 10.70 -3.39 -24.61
C GLU A 87 10.95 -3.42 -23.09
N ARG A 88 10.42 -4.42 -22.34
CA ARG A 88 10.50 -4.48 -20.85
C ARG A 88 11.91 -4.31 -20.26
N VAL A 89 12.95 -4.68 -21.00
CA VAL A 89 14.34 -4.81 -20.48
C VAL A 89 15.41 -4.45 -21.52
N ALA A 90 15.17 -4.73 -22.82
CA ALA A 90 16.23 -4.68 -23.83
C ALA A 90 16.79 -3.28 -24.10
N THR A 91 15.94 -2.24 -24.04
CA THR A 91 16.33 -0.86 -24.34
C THR A 91 16.62 -0.02 -23.10
N SER A 92 16.11 -0.39 -21.93
CA SER A 92 16.31 0.38 -20.69
C SER A 92 17.50 -0.11 -19.85
N GLY A 93 17.82 -1.40 -19.89
CA GLY A 93 18.80 -2.01 -18.99
C GLY A 93 18.38 -2.02 -17.52
N THR A 94 17.08 -1.87 -17.24
CA THR A 94 16.47 -1.87 -15.89
C THR A 94 15.66 -3.15 -15.64
N PHE A 95 15.29 -3.42 -14.38
CA PHE A 95 14.49 -4.59 -14.02
C PHE A 95 13.00 -4.45 -14.33
N THR A 96 12.52 -3.23 -14.58
CA THR A 96 11.13 -2.91 -14.90
C THR A 96 11.04 -2.04 -16.16
N PRO A 97 9.91 -2.07 -16.92
CA PRO A 97 9.73 -1.31 -18.16
C PRO A 97 9.97 0.20 -18.05
N LEU A 98 10.15 0.87 -19.20
CA LEU A 98 10.40 2.31 -19.30
C LEU A 98 9.28 3.20 -18.73
N ARG A 99 9.67 4.40 -18.29
CA ARG A 99 8.78 5.54 -18.04
C ARG A 99 9.24 6.77 -18.83
N ASP A 100 8.33 7.66 -19.14
CA ASP A 100 8.63 8.94 -19.78
C ASP A 100 8.87 10.05 -18.74
N ALA A 101 9.33 11.21 -19.22
CA ALA A 101 9.61 12.37 -18.37
C ALA A 101 8.37 13.06 -17.77
N THR A 102 7.17 12.70 -18.23
CA THR A 102 5.90 13.18 -17.67
C THR A 102 5.31 12.22 -16.64
N GLY A 103 5.99 11.11 -16.35
CA GLY A 103 5.57 10.09 -15.39
C GLY A 103 4.68 8.99 -15.97
N GLY A 104 4.42 9.00 -17.29
CA GLY A 104 3.79 7.89 -18.00
C GLY A 104 4.67 6.65 -17.95
N SER A 105 4.09 5.46 -17.82
CA SER A 105 4.86 4.21 -17.67
C SER A 105 4.27 3.06 -18.46
N LEU A 106 5.13 2.23 -19.07
CA LEU A 106 4.67 1.03 -19.76
C LEU A 106 4.03 0.03 -18.77
N PRO A 107 3.08 -0.82 -19.23
CA PRO A 107 2.58 -1.94 -18.44
C PRO A 107 3.69 -2.79 -17.85
N GLY A 108 3.62 -3.05 -16.55
CA GLY A 108 4.59 -3.80 -15.77
C GLY A 108 5.60 -2.93 -15.02
N HIS A 109 5.58 -1.60 -15.20
CA HIS A 109 6.45 -0.68 -14.47
C HIS A 109 6.23 -0.76 -12.96
N GLY A 110 7.32 -0.88 -12.20
CA GLY A 110 7.34 -1.03 -10.75
C GLY A 110 6.77 -2.35 -10.23
N GLN A 111 6.36 -3.28 -11.10
CA GLN A 111 5.77 -4.55 -10.72
C GLN A 111 6.82 -5.63 -10.49
N VAL A 112 6.68 -6.40 -9.42
CA VAL A 112 7.42 -7.64 -9.18
C VAL A 112 6.41 -8.73 -8.89
N MET A 113 6.36 -9.75 -9.75
CA MET A 113 5.44 -10.88 -9.56
C MET A 113 5.86 -11.72 -8.35
N PRO A 114 4.93 -12.15 -7.48
CA PRO A 114 5.23 -13.03 -6.35
C PRO A 114 5.99 -14.30 -6.76
N THR A 115 7.05 -14.66 -6.03
CA THR A 115 7.69 -15.97 -6.23
C THR A 115 6.75 -17.04 -5.70
N VAL A 116 6.54 -18.10 -6.49
CA VAL A 116 5.73 -19.26 -6.10
C VAL A 116 6.61 -20.50 -6.04
N MET A 117 6.60 -21.19 -4.91
CA MET A 117 7.23 -22.50 -4.72
C MET A 117 6.18 -23.54 -4.34
N GLN A 118 6.27 -24.72 -4.94
CA GLN A 118 5.36 -25.82 -4.66
C GLN A 118 5.62 -26.42 -3.26
N LYS A 119 4.56 -26.61 -2.48
CA LYS A 119 4.59 -27.30 -1.18
C LYS A 119 4.10 -28.75 -1.30
N GLY A 120 3.28 -29.05 -2.30
CA GLY A 120 2.59 -30.33 -2.50
C GLY A 120 1.09 -30.23 -2.17
N GLY A 121 0.29 -31.17 -2.68
CA GLY A 121 -1.17 -31.19 -2.44
C GLY A 121 -1.92 -29.95 -2.93
N GLY A 122 -1.41 -29.26 -3.95
CA GLY A 122 -1.97 -28.01 -4.47
C GLY A 122 -1.66 -26.75 -3.64
N GLN A 123 -0.90 -26.88 -2.55
CA GLN A 123 -0.46 -25.75 -1.73
C GLN A 123 0.86 -25.16 -2.24
N VAL A 124 1.06 -23.87 -1.98
CA VAL A 124 2.27 -23.14 -2.36
C VAL A 124 2.82 -22.29 -1.21
N TYR A 125 4.13 -22.06 -1.24
CA TYR A 125 4.74 -20.89 -0.61
C TYR A 125 4.74 -19.77 -1.64
N ARG A 126 4.27 -18.58 -1.25
CA ARG A 126 4.08 -17.47 -2.18
C ARG A 126 4.56 -16.19 -1.52
N GLY A 127 5.58 -15.56 -2.08
CA GLY A 127 6.09 -14.30 -1.56
C GLY A 127 5.14 -13.12 -1.81
N MET A 128 5.57 -11.92 -1.43
CA MET A 128 4.73 -10.72 -1.56
C MET A 128 5.01 -9.94 -2.85
N GLY A 129 6.19 -10.09 -3.47
CA GLY A 129 6.60 -9.27 -4.63
C GLY A 129 6.25 -7.78 -4.46
N ARG A 130 5.85 -7.13 -5.55
CA ARG A 130 5.22 -5.81 -5.58
C ARG A 130 4.06 -5.88 -6.57
N PHE A 131 2.93 -6.32 -6.04
CA PHE A 131 1.81 -6.87 -6.80
C PHE A 131 0.49 -6.57 -6.09
N PHE A 132 -0.60 -6.42 -6.86
CA PHE A 132 -1.92 -6.18 -6.28
C PHE A 132 -2.61 -7.47 -5.86
N THR A 133 -3.02 -7.53 -4.60
CA THR A 133 -4.04 -8.43 -4.06
C THR A 133 -5.37 -7.68 -3.91
N ILE A 134 -6.45 -8.36 -3.51
CA ILE A 134 -7.76 -7.77 -3.25
C ILE A 134 -7.97 -7.63 -1.74
N SER A 135 -8.29 -6.43 -1.26
CA SER A 135 -8.59 -6.13 0.15
C SER A 135 -10.09 -6.12 0.46
N GLU A 136 -10.91 -5.77 -0.52
CA GLU A 136 -12.36 -5.67 -0.36
C GLU A 136 -13.07 -5.89 -1.70
N VAL A 137 -14.28 -6.44 -1.62
CA VAL A 137 -15.16 -6.62 -2.77
C VAL A 137 -16.54 -6.02 -2.49
N GLY A 138 -17.08 -5.27 -3.44
CA GLY A 138 -18.35 -4.55 -3.28
C GLY A 138 -19.35 -4.81 -4.40
N LEU A 139 -20.64 -4.87 -4.02
CA LEU A 139 -21.79 -4.77 -4.93
C LEU A 139 -22.37 -3.38 -4.84
N HIS A 140 -22.32 -2.63 -5.95
CA HIS A 140 -22.80 -1.26 -6.04
C HIS A 140 -24.08 -1.20 -6.87
N PHE A 141 -25.17 -0.74 -6.26
CA PHE A 141 -26.50 -0.62 -6.84
C PHE A 141 -26.89 0.84 -7.00
N ILE A 142 -27.49 1.16 -8.14
CA ILE A 142 -27.98 2.49 -8.51
C ILE A 142 -29.41 2.39 -9.00
N THR A 143 -30.21 3.42 -8.76
CA THR A 143 -31.55 3.52 -9.36
C THR A 143 -31.45 4.22 -10.71
N CYS A 144 -31.95 3.57 -11.75
CA CYS A 144 -32.00 4.07 -13.12
C CYS A 144 -33.30 4.81 -13.44
N ALA A 145 -34.40 4.40 -12.81
CA ALA A 145 -35.70 5.03 -12.93
C ALA A 145 -36.57 4.72 -11.71
N GLU A 146 -37.49 5.62 -11.38
CA GLU A 146 -38.51 5.43 -10.34
C GLU A 146 -39.88 5.84 -10.88
N GLY A 147 -40.81 4.89 -10.87
CA GLY A 147 -42.17 5.02 -11.38
C GLY A 147 -43.06 5.70 -10.35
N THR A 148 -43.86 6.66 -10.81
CA THR A 148 -44.87 7.36 -10.02
C THR A 148 -46.18 7.38 -10.80
N ALA A 149 -47.27 7.84 -10.18
CA ALA A 149 -48.53 8.04 -10.89
C ALA A 149 -48.45 9.16 -11.95
N GLN A 150 -47.42 10.01 -11.91
CA GLN A 150 -47.23 11.14 -12.79
C GLN A 150 -46.61 10.70 -14.12
N ALA A 151 -47.04 11.32 -15.23
CA ALA A 151 -46.38 11.15 -16.52
C ALA A 151 -44.88 11.46 -16.37
N GLY A 152 -44.03 10.49 -16.72
CA GLY A 152 -42.57 10.56 -16.61
C GLY A 152 -41.97 10.24 -15.24
N GLY A 153 -42.74 9.71 -14.29
CA GLY A 153 -42.19 9.22 -13.02
C GLY A 153 -41.50 10.29 -12.18
N MET A 154 -40.53 9.88 -11.35
CA MET A 154 -39.69 10.80 -10.59
C MET A 154 -38.80 11.62 -11.52
N ALA A 155 -38.81 12.95 -11.38
CA ALA A 155 -38.10 13.88 -12.27
C ALA A 155 -36.94 14.60 -11.55
N ALA A 156 -35.92 14.99 -12.32
CA ALA A 156 -34.80 15.77 -11.81
C ALA A 156 -34.96 17.27 -12.10
N LYS A 157 -34.59 18.09 -11.11
CA LYS A 157 -34.72 19.55 -11.19
C LYS A 157 -33.81 20.11 -12.27
N LYS A 158 -34.26 21.21 -12.89
CA LYS A 158 -33.47 22.06 -13.78
C LYS A 158 -32.16 22.48 -13.10
N ILE A 159 -31.04 22.38 -13.83
CA ILE A 159 -29.79 23.05 -13.44
C ILE A 159 -29.89 24.50 -13.91
N GLN A 160 -29.57 25.43 -13.03
CA GLN A 160 -29.29 26.82 -13.42
C GLN A 160 -27.77 26.97 -13.42
N PRO A 161 -27.11 27.06 -14.58
CA PRO A 161 -25.67 27.34 -14.61
C PRO A 161 -25.43 28.73 -14.05
N GLU A 162 -24.47 28.86 -13.13
CA GLU A 162 -24.01 30.17 -12.69
C GLU A 162 -23.10 30.77 -13.76
N SER A 163 -23.32 32.04 -14.11
CA SER A 163 -22.42 32.78 -15.01
C SER A 163 -21.15 33.14 -14.26
N ALA A 164 -19.99 32.81 -14.83
CA ALA A 164 -18.69 33.15 -14.26
C ALA A 164 -17.90 34.10 -15.18
N PRO A 165 -16.96 34.90 -14.63
CA PRO A 165 -16.12 35.79 -15.45
C PRO A 165 -15.34 34.98 -16.49
N LYS A 166 -15.50 35.31 -17.77
CA LYS A 166 -14.86 34.63 -18.93
C LYS A 166 -15.32 33.19 -19.21
N TYR A 167 -16.46 32.74 -18.66
CA TYR A 167 -17.10 31.49 -19.03
C TYR A 167 -18.57 31.71 -19.40
N ASN A 168 -18.93 31.31 -20.63
CA ASN A 168 -20.31 31.22 -21.06
C ASN A 168 -20.79 29.79 -20.79
N ALA A 169 -21.86 29.66 -20.00
CA ALA A 169 -22.47 28.35 -19.76
C ALA A 169 -22.88 27.70 -21.10
N PRO A 170 -22.55 26.42 -21.34
CA PRO A 170 -22.97 25.73 -22.54
C PRO A 170 -24.50 25.75 -22.64
N ALA A 171 -25.01 25.75 -23.86
CA ALA A 171 -26.44 25.59 -24.11
C ALA A 171 -26.80 24.11 -23.88
N TRP A 172 -26.76 23.62 -22.63
CA TRP A 172 -27.09 22.26 -22.19
C TRP A 172 -28.56 21.86 -22.39
N ILE A 173 -29.26 22.61 -23.21
CA ILE A 173 -30.70 22.61 -23.32
C ILE A 173 -30.97 21.89 -24.62
N GLY A 174 -31.73 20.80 -24.53
CA GLY A 174 -32.29 19.96 -25.59
C GLY A 174 -32.88 20.64 -26.84
N THR A 175 -32.13 21.54 -27.45
CA THR A 175 -32.24 21.87 -28.86
C THR A 175 -31.60 20.68 -29.55
N GLY A 176 -32.34 19.97 -30.41
CA GLY A 176 -31.77 18.94 -31.24
C GLY A 176 -30.71 19.52 -32.19
N LEU A 177 -30.64 18.97 -33.38
CA LEU A 177 -29.92 19.56 -34.50
C LEU A 177 -30.16 21.08 -34.55
N ALA A 178 -29.19 21.86 -35.03
CA ALA A 178 -29.27 23.34 -35.09
C ALA A 178 -30.54 23.90 -35.78
N THR A 179 -31.34 23.03 -36.41
CA THR A 179 -32.60 23.28 -37.10
C THR A 179 -33.86 23.10 -36.23
N ASP A 180 -33.78 22.52 -35.02
CA ASP A 180 -34.96 22.33 -34.16
C ASP A 180 -35.35 23.63 -33.44
N PRO A 181 -36.66 23.95 -33.33
CA PRO A 181 -37.14 25.10 -32.58
C PRO A 181 -36.59 25.07 -31.15
N LYS A 182 -36.04 26.21 -30.69
CA LYS A 182 -35.63 26.37 -29.28
C LYS A 182 -36.83 26.04 -28.38
N PRO A 183 -36.77 24.98 -27.57
CA PRO A 183 -38.00 24.51 -26.99
C PRO A 183 -38.45 25.40 -25.81
N SER A 184 -39.76 25.54 -25.62
CA SER A 184 -40.41 26.57 -24.77
C SER A 184 -40.38 26.31 -23.25
N TRP A 185 -39.79 25.19 -22.83
CA TRP A 185 -39.56 24.70 -21.46
C TRP A 185 -38.58 25.52 -20.61
N GLY A 186 -38.16 26.72 -21.05
CA GLY A 186 -37.49 27.69 -20.17
C GLY A 186 -38.27 27.96 -18.86
N GLN A 187 -39.58 27.71 -18.88
CA GLN A 187 -40.55 27.86 -17.79
C GLN A 187 -40.73 26.60 -16.89
N SER A 188 -40.25 25.42 -17.28
CA SER A 188 -40.41 24.19 -16.46
C SER A 188 -39.40 24.14 -15.31
N PRO A 189 -39.81 23.78 -14.07
CA PRO A 189 -38.89 23.57 -12.95
C PRO A 189 -38.08 22.26 -13.07
N PHE A 190 -38.50 21.34 -13.95
CA PHE A 190 -37.84 20.05 -14.21
C PHE A 190 -37.39 19.97 -15.66
N TRP A 191 -36.20 19.42 -15.90
CA TRP A 191 -35.60 19.29 -17.24
C TRP A 191 -35.47 17.85 -17.71
N TYR A 192 -35.55 16.90 -16.79
CA TYR A 192 -35.36 15.48 -17.06
C TYR A 192 -36.43 14.67 -16.34
N SER A 193 -36.92 13.62 -16.97
CA SER A 193 -37.92 12.70 -16.40
C SER A 193 -37.63 11.25 -16.78
N ASN A 194 -38.22 10.30 -16.05
CA ASN A 194 -38.21 8.88 -16.37
C ASN A 194 -39.26 8.55 -17.45
N PHE A 195 -39.25 9.31 -18.53
CA PHE A 195 -40.16 9.09 -19.65
C PHE A 195 -39.60 7.99 -20.57
N PRO A 196 -40.35 6.93 -20.91
CA PRO A 196 -39.82 5.85 -21.73
C PRO A 196 -39.59 6.30 -23.18
N PRO A 197 -38.68 5.64 -23.92
CA PRO A 197 -38.58 5.85 -25.36
C PRO A 197 -39.90 5.47 -26.04
N LEU A 198 -40.31 6.21 -27.06
CA LEU A 198 -41.59 6.01 -27.76
C LEU A 198 -41.38 5.46 -29.17
N SER A 199 -42.24 4.55 -29.61
CA SER A 199 -42.31 4.13 -31.01
C SER A 199 -42.82 5.25 -31.92
N ASP A 200 -42.57 5.13 -33.22
CA ASP A 200 -43.02 6.11 -34.23
C ASP A 200 -44.52 6.43 -34.12
N THR A 201 -45.32 5.44 -33.70
CA THR A 201 -46.76 5.65 -33.47
C THR A 201 -46.99 6.53 -32.24
N ASN A 202 -46.40 6.20 -31.09
CA ASN A 202 -46.70 6.89 -29.83
C ASN A 202 -46.01 8.24 -29.67
N GLN A 203 -44.98 8.52 -30.47
CA GLN A 203 -44.33 9.83 -30.56
C GLN A 203 -45.28 10.96 -30.95
N THR A 204 -46.37 10.64 -31.66
CA THR A 204 -47.36 11.65 -32.06
C THR A 204 -48.30 11.96 -30.88
N PRO A 205 -48.31 13.18 -30.33
CA PRO A 205 -49.07 13.46 -29.10
C PRO A 205 -50.59 13.24 -29.25
N LYS A 206 -51.12 13.38 -30.46
CA LYS A 206 -52.53 13.10 -30.80
C LYS A 206 -52.95 11.65 -30.56
N ASN A 207 -52.01 10.70 -30.54
CA ASN A 207 -52.29 9.29 -30.31
C ASN A 207 -52.51 8.96 -28.83
N GLY A 208 -52.38 9.96 -27.93
CA GLY A 208 -52.90 9.87 -26.57
C GLY A 208 -52.12 8.94 -25.64
N PHE A 209 -50.88 8.57 -25.97
CA PHE A 209 -50.01 7.73 -25.11
C PHE A 209 -50.00 8.22 -23.66
N TYR A 210 -49.80 9.53 -23.47
CA TYR A 210 -49.77 10.18 -22.16
C TYR A 210 -51.07 10.00 -21.35
N LYS A 211 -52.22 10.11 -22.02
CA LYS A 211 -53.55 10.03 -21.39
C LYS A 211 -54.00 8.59 -21.15
N THR A 212 -53.53 7.66 -21.98
CA THR A 212 -53.88 6.24 -21.89
C THR A 212 -53.01 5.48 -20.91
N ARG A 213 -51.70 5.78 -20.86
CA ARG A 213 -50.74 5.11 -19.97
C ARG A 213 -50.59 5.80 -18.60
N TYR A 214 -50.91 7.09 -18.49
CA TYR A 214 -50.94 7.82 -17.21
C TYR A 214 -52.31 8.50 -16.97
N PRO A 215 -53.41 7.74 -16.92
CA PRO A 215 -54.77 8.30 -16.94
C PRO A 215 -55.08 9.17 -15.72
N THR A 216 -54.49 8.89 -14.56
CA THR A 216 -54.80 9.55 -13.28
C THR A 216 -53.97 10.80 -13.03
N SER A 217 -52.76 10.90 -13.58
CA SER A 217 -51.89 12.07 -13.43
C SER A 217 -51.00 12.23 -14.68
N HIS A 218 -51.65 12.52 -15.81
CA HIS A 218 -51.01 12.78 -17.11
C HIS A 218 -50.13 14.04 -17.16
N GLN A 219 -49.94 14.70 -16.00
CA GLN A 219 -49.18 15.92 -15.83
C GLN A 219 -47.98 15.71 -14.90
N LEU A 220 -46.90 16.43 -15.20
CA LEU A 220 -45.78 16.66 -14.27
C LEU A 220 -45.74 18.16 -13.95
N SER A 221 -45.89 18.51 -12.67
CA SER A 221 -45.93 19.91 -12.22
C SER A 221 -46.96 20.80 -12.97
N GLY A 222 -48.12 20.22 -13.29
CA GLY A 222 -49.20 20.93 -13.98
C GLY A 222 -49.05 21.05 -15.50
N ILE A 223 -48.02 20.43 -16.09
CA ILE A 223 -47.77 20.41 -17.53
C ILE A 223 -48.16 19.04 -18.08
N ASP A 224 -49.08 19.00 -19.07
CA ASP A 224 -49.47 17.78 -19.76
C ASP A 224 -48.30 17.18 -20.54
N GLY A 225 -48.16 15.86 -20.53
CA GLY A 225 -47.08 15.16 -21.23
C GLY A 225 -47.04 15.39 -22.76
N ASP A 226 -48.16 15.79 -23.36
CA ASP A 226 -48.31 16.04 -24.80
C ASP A 226 -47.87 17.43 -25.26
N LYS A 227 -47.36 18.27 -24.34
CA LYS A 227 -46.93 19.65 -24.60
C LYS A 227 -45.44 19.76 -24.83
N ASP A 228 -45.05 20.68 -25.70
CA ASP A 228 -43.66 20.99 -26.07
C ASP A 228 -42.81 21.57 -24.91
N ASN A 229 -43.46 21.98 -23.81
CA ASN A 229 -42.81 22.44 -22.58
C ASN A 229 -42.68 21.33 -21.51
N TYR A 230 -43.14 20.11 -21.80
CA TYR A 230 -42.95 18.94 -20.93
C TYR A 230 -41.56 18.31 -21.14
N PRO A 231 -40.85 17.88 -20.06
CA PRO A 231 -39.47 17.39 -20.18
C PRO A 231 -39.28 16.19 -21.12
N GLY A 232 -40.20 15.23 -21.11
CA GLY A 232 -40.15 14.03 -21.95
C GLY A 232 -40.79 14.18 -23.34
N TYR A 233 -41.14 15.39 -23.77
CA TYR A 233 -41.67 15.63 -25.11
C TYR A 233 -40.60 15.38 -26.19
N TYR A 234 -39.35 15.73 -25.89
CA TYR A 234 -38.23 15.55 -26.81
C TYR A 234 -37.56 14.18 -26.63
N PRO A 235 -37.24 13.47 -27.72
CA PRO A 235 -36.57 12.17 -27.67
C PRO A 235 -35.28 12.14 -26.86
N MET A 236 -34.52 13.24 -26.89
CA MET A 236 -33.25 13.37 -26.19
C MET A 236 -33.34 13.29 -24.66
N ASN A 237 -34.54 13.46 -24.11
CA ASN A 237 -34.84 13.36 -22.69
C ASN A 237 -35.55 12.07 -22.30
N TRP A 238 -35.71 11.12 -23.22
CA TRP A 238 -36.24 9.80 -22.88
C TRP A 238 -35.21 8.99 -22.10
N ASN A 239 -35.67 8.33 -21.04
CA ASN A 239 -34.87 7.43 -20.24
C ASN A 239 -34.80 6.06 -20.93
N HIS A 240 -33.70 5.81 -21.64
CA HIS A 240 -33.47 4.55 -22.35
C HIS A 240 -33.21 3.34 -21.44
N ALA A 241 -33.18 3.51 -20.12
CA ALA A 241 -33.24 2.38 -19.19
C ALA A 241 -34.65 1.73 -19.14
N LEU A 242 -35.67 2.43 -19.64
CA LEU A 242 -37.04 1.93 -19.75
C LEU A 242 -37.30 1.23 -21.09
N ASP A 243 -38.26 0.31 -21.07
CA ASP A 243 -38.65 -0.43 -22.27
C ASP A 243 -39.50 0.48 -23.21
N LEU A 244 -39.42 0.22 -24.52
CA LEU A 244 -40.15 1.00 -25.53
C LEU A 244 -41.65 1.04 -25.22
N ASP A 245 -42.25 2.23 -25.29
CA ASP A 245 -43.67 2.48 -25.04
C ASP A 245 -44.18 2.01 -23.66
N THR A 246 -43.27 1.80 -22.70
CA THR A 246 -43.62 1.14 -21.44
C THR A 246 -43.11 1.96 -20.24
N PRO A 247 -44.01 2.74 -19.62
CA PRO A 247 -43.74 3.39 -18.34
C PRO A 247 -43.38 2.38 -17.25
N LEU A 248 -42.51 2.79 -16.34
CA LEU A 248 -42.31 2.04 -15.10
C LEU A 248 -43.55 2.17 -14.21
N GLU A 249 -44.02 1.05 -13.66
CA GLU A 249 -45.20 1.00 -12.80
C GLU A 249 -45.06 1.96 -11.59
N PRO A 250 -46.14 2.65 -11.18
CA PRO A 250 -46.11 3.49 -9.99
C PRO A 250 -45.69 2.68 -8.75
N GLY A 251 -44.71 3.20 -8.01
CA GLY A 251 -44.21 2.49 -6.84
C GLY A 251 -43.21 1.38 -7.17
N VAL A 252 -42.58 1.39 -8.36
CA VAL A 252 -41.48 0.50 -8.73
C VAL A 252 -40.21 1.31 -9.02
N LYS A 253 -39.06 0.79 -8.60
CA LYS A 253 -37.73 1.30 -8.96
C LYS A 253 -37.05 0.31 -9.90
N ARG A 254 -36.46 0.83 -10.97
CA ARG A 254 -35.55 0.08 -11.84
C ARG A 254 -34.13 0.31 -11.37
N VAL A 255 -33.46 -0.75 -10.95
CA VAL A 255 -32.12 -0.73 -10.34
C VAL A 255 -31.12 -1.42 -11.27
N GLN A 256 -29.86 -1.00 -11.23
CA GLN A 256 -28.74 -1.69 -11.87
C GLN A 256 -27.63 -1.89 -10.83
N ALA A 257 -26.86 -2.96 -10.95
CA ALA A 257 -25.75 -3.28 -10.08
C ALA A 257 -24.44 -3.43 -10.85
N THR A 258 -23.31 -3.12 -10.22
CA THR A 258 -21.97 -3.45 -10.72
C THR A 258 -21.13 -4.05 -9.60
N PHE A 259 -20.04 -4.68 -9.99
CA PHE A 259 -19.03 -5.20 -9.10
C PHE A 259 -17.85 -4.23 -8.96
N LEU A 260 -17.36 -4.03 -7.74
CA LEU A 260 -16.20 -3.20 -7.39
C LEU A 260 -15.14 -4.03 -6.67
N LEU A 261 -13.88 -3.81 -7.03
CA LEU A 261 -12.71 -4.44 -6.40
C LEU A 261 -11.80 -3.37 -5.85
N GLU A 262 -11.45 -3.50 -4.58
CA GLU A 262 -10.38 -2.71 -4.00
C GLU A 262 -9.04 -3.46 -4.08
N TRP A 263 -7.99 -2.74 -4.47
CA TRP A 263 -6.66 -3.28 -4.68
C TRP A 263 -5.76 -2.94 -3.50
N PHE A 264 -4.84 -3.84 -3.16
CA PHE A 264 -3.83 -3.59 -2.14
C PHE A 264 -2.47 -4.15 -2.55
N SER A 265 -1.39 -3.42 -2.27
CA SER A 265 -0.01 -3.93 -2.40
C SER A 265 0.77 -3.64 -1.12
N PRO A 266 1.20 -4.65 -0.33
CA PRO A 266 1.95 -4.39 0.91
C PRO A 266 3.31 -3.72 0.66
N SER A 267 3.88 -3.95 -0.52
CA SER A 267 5.19 -3.42 -0.95
C SER A 267 5.03 -2.01 -1.50
N VAL A 268 4.91 -1.04 -0.60
CA VAL A 268 4.85 0.37 -0.98
C VAL A 268 6.24 0.84 -1.40
N GLY A 269 6.35 1.59 -2.50
CA GLY A 269 7.61 2.04 -3.08
C GLY A 269 7.48 3.37 -3.80
N TRP A 270 8.58 4.08 -4.04
CA TRP A 270 8.52 5.38 -4.72
C TRP A 270 8.28 5.25 -6.23
N THR A 271 8.84 4.21 -6.87
CA THR A 271 8.62 3.91 -8.29
C THR A 271 7.13 3.70 -8.54
N PRO A 272 6.48 4.36 -9.52
CA PRO A 272 5.07 4.13 -9.83
C PRO A 272 4.77 2.64 -10.07
N LEU A 273 3.61 2.16 -9.61
CA LEU A 273 3.15 0.78 -9.80
C LEU A 273 2.06 0.73 -10.88
N ASN A 274 2.44 0.37 -12.10
CA ASN A 274 1.52 0.16 -13.22
C ASN A 274 1.53 -1.32 -13.63
N PRO A 275 0.80 -2.20 -12.94
CA PRO A 275 0.88 -3.64 -13.13
C PRO A 275 0.35 -4.09 -14.50
N ASP A 276 0.98 -5.13 -15.04
CA ASP A 276 0.54 -5.79 -16.27
C ASP A 276 -0.28 -7.04 -15.95
N ILE A 277 -1.50 -6.83 -15.48
CA ILE A 277 -2.43 -7.88 -15.08
C ILE A 277 -3.79 -7.73 -15.79
N CYS A 278 -4.52 -8.83 -15.89
CA CYS A 278 -5.93 -8.84 -16.24
C CYS A 278 -6.72 -9.63 -15.21
N ILE A 279 -8.06 -9.53 -15.24
CA ILE A 279 -8.93 -10.30 -14.36
C ILE A 279 -9.96 -11.10 -15.15
N GLU A 280 -10.39 -12.22 -14.57
CA GLU A 280 -11.59 -12.95 -14.95
C GLU A 280 -12.52 -12.93 -13.73
N VAL A 281 -13.80 -12.67 -13.96
CA VAL A 281 -14.79 -12.63 -12.90
C VAL A 281 -15.96 -13.51 -13.31
N ASP A 282 -16.32 -14.45 -12.44
CA ASP A 282 -17.55 -15.23 -12.52
C ASP A 282 -18.47 -14.83 -11.37
N ALA A 283 -19.48 -14.02 -11.70
CA ALA A 283 -20.52 -13.57 -10.78
C ALA A 283 -21.89 -14.21 -11.11
N SER A 284 -21.91 -15.26 -11.93
CA SER A 284 -23.15 -15.91 -12.41
C SER A 284 -23.95 -16.58 -11.29
N GLY A 285 -23.31 -16.87 -10.16
CA GLY A 285 -23.96 -17.41 -8.96
C GLY A 285 -24.81 -16.40 -8.19
N LEU A 286 -24.68 -15.09 -8.47
CA LEU A 286 -25.43 -14.05 -7.75
C LEU A 286 -26.87 -13.92 -8.29
N SER A 287 -27.83 -13.90 -7.38
CA SER A 287 -29.26 -13.80 -7.71
C SER A 287 -30.04 -12.91 -6.76
N TYR A 288 -31.22 -12.49 -7.21
CA TYR A 288 -32.19 -11.73 -6.41
C TYR A 288 -33.60 -12.25 -6.66
N SER A 289 -34.55 -11.87 -5.80
CA SER A 289 -35.97 -12.09 -6.03
C SER A 289 -36.60 -10.82 -6.60
N ASP A 290 -37.27 -10.94 -7.75
CA ASP A 290 -37.97 -9.83 -8.40
C ASP A 290 -39.23 -9.40 -7.63
N LYS A 291 -39.89 -8.34 -8.12
CA LYS A 291 -41.12 -7.78 -7.52
C LYS A 291 -42.27 -8.79 -7.42
N ASP A 292 -42.24 -9.86 -8.21
CA ASP A 292 -43.24 -10.92 -8.27
C ASP A 292 -42.81 -12.17 -7.46
N GLY A 293 -41.65 -12.11 -6.81
CA GLY A 293 -41.10 -13.17 -5.96
C GLY A 293 -40.30 -14.25 -6.70
N ASN A 294 -40.07 -14.10 -8.01
CA ASN A 294 -39.29 -15.06 -8.79
C ASN A 294 -37.80 -14.83 -8.61
N THR A 295 -37.02 -15.90 -8.50
CA THR A 295 -35.54 -15.81 -8.47
C THR A 295 -35.00 -15.52 -9.86
N LYS A 296 -34.15 -14.51 -9.97
CA LYS A 296 -33.50 -14.08 -11.21
C LYS A 296 -31.98 -13.98 -11.01
N PRO A 297 -31.16 -14.42 -11.99
CA PRO A 297 -29.73 -14.12 -11.97
C PRO A 297 -29.51 -12.60 -12.09
N MET A 298 -28.43 -12.10 -11.50
CA MET A 298 -28.11 -10.67 -11.55
C MET A 298 -27.18 -10.32 -12.72
N PHE A 299 -26.10 -11.08 -12.88
CA PHE A 299 -25.05 -10.82 -13.86
C PHE A 299 -25.13 -11.79 -15.04
N PRO A 300 -24.57 -11.41 -16.21
CA PRO A 300 -24.35 -12.34 -17.32
C PRO A 300 -23.66 -13.63 -16.87
N GLN A 301 -23.91 -14.72 -17.59
CA GLN A 301 -23.04 -15.89 -17.48
C GLN A 301 -21.60 -15.50 -17.84
N SER A 302 -20.64 -15.98 -17.05
CA SER A 302 -19.23 -15.70 -17.32
C SER A 302 -18.83 -16.28 -18.68
N THR A 303 -18.18 -15.47 -19.51
CA THR A 303 -17.58 -15.94 -20.78
C THR A 303 -16.15 -16.45 -20.60
N ALA A 304 -15.62 -16.44 -19.37
CA ALA A 304 -14.21 -16.68 -19.05
C ALA A 304 -13.22 -15.77 -19.81
N ASP A 305 -13.70 -14.66 -20.40
CA ASP A 305 -12.85 -13.72 -21.11
C ASP A 305 -12.08 -12.82 -20.13
N PRO A 306 -10.77 -12.59 -20.34
CA PRO A 306 -10.01 -11.67 -19.51
C PRO A 306 -10.46 -10.22 -19.76
N ILE A 307 -10.70 -9.50 -18.68
CA ILE A 307 -10.92 -8.06 -18.64
C ILE A 307 -9.55 -7.41 -18.40
N ARG A 308 -9.13 -6.49 -19.26
CA ARG A 308 -7.79 -5.88 -19.22
C ARG A 308 -7.87 -4.39 -18.90
N PRO A 309 -6.96 -3.78 -18.12
CA PRO A 309 -7.03 -2.35 -17.82
C PRO A 309 -6.93 -1.49 -19.09
N PHE A 310 -7.89 -0.61 -19.30
CA PHE A 310 -7.97 0.28 -20.47
C PHE A 310 -7.05 1.50 -20.33
N GLN A 311 -6.84 1.98 -19.11
CA GLN A 311 -5.93 3.07 -18.77
C GLN A 311 -4.84 2.58 -17.79
N HIS A 312 -3.85 3.42 -17.51
CA HIS A 312 -2.80 3.09 -16.55
C HIS A 312 -3.40 2.98 -15.16
N MET A 313 -3.14 1.85 -14.49
CA MET A 313 -3.70 1.65 -13.14
C MET A 313 -3.06 2.57 -12.10
N SER A 314 -1.91 3.16 -12.44
CA SER A 314 -1.25 4.21 -11.66
C SER A 314 -1.72 5.62 -12.00
N SER A 315 -2.35 5.85 -13.16
CA SER A 315 -2.72 7.20 -13.59
C SER A 315 -4.20 7.42 -13.34
N GLY A 316 -4.54 8.36 -12.46
CA GLY A 316 -5.92 8.73 -12.15
C GLY A 316 -5.96 9.78 -11.06
N TRP A 317 -6.92 10.70 -11.12
CA TRP A 317 -7.03 11.76 -10.11
C TRP A 317 -7.42 11.18 -8.75
N GLY A 318 -6.71 11.57 -7.68
CA GLY A 318 -6.97 11.10 -6.32
C GLY A 318 -6.63 9.63 -6.07
N MET A 319 -5.73 9.07 -6.89
CA MET A 319 -5.14 7.74 -6.73
C MET A 319 -3.66 7.85 -6.35
N TYR A 320 -3.18 6.95 -5.49
CA TYR A 320 -1.78 6.91 -5.09
C TYR A 320 -1.02 5.86 -5.90
N MET A 321 0.05 6.28 -6.57
CA MET A 321 0.76 5.45 -7.56
C MET A 321 1.75 4.45 -6.95
N ARG A 322 1.80 4.30 -5.63
CA ARG A 322 2.98 3.77 -4.90
C ARG A 322 2.79 2.40 -4.26
N GLY A 323 1.59 1.86 -4.28
CA GLY A 323 1.20 0.68 -3.52
C GLY A 323 0.41 1.05 -2.25
N GLY A 324 0.08 0.05 -1.45
CA GLY A 324 -0.96 0.10 -0.42
C GLY A 324 -2.36 0.07 -1.02
N THR A 325 -3.35 0.55 -0.28
CA THR A 325 -4.76 0.56 -0.71
C THR A 325 -4.96 1.46 -1.92
N SER A 326 -5.51 0.91 -2.99
CA SER A 326 -5.76 1.56 -4.26
C SER A 326 -7.21 1.34 -4.68
N SER A 327 -7.89 2.45 -4.98
CA SER A 327 -9.30 2.47 -5.37
C SER A 327 -9.61 1.58 -6.58
N TYR A 328 -10.85 1.08 -6.67
CA TYR A 328 -11.39 0.37 -7.86
C TYR A 328 -11.13 1.10 -9.18
N ARG A 329 -10.99 2.42 -9.12
CA ARG A 329 -10.69 3.31 -10.25
C ARG A 329 -9.37 2.96 -10.94
N ALA A 330 -8.42 2.35 -10.23
CA ALA A 330 -7.19 1.81 -10.83
C ALA A 330 -7.53 1.02 -12.09
N PHE A 331 -8.58 0.19 -12.00
CA PHE A 331 -8.93 -0.75 -13.03
C PHE A 331 -10.13 -0.33 -13.91
N LEU A 332 -11.06 0.48 -13.38
CA LEU A 332 -12.33 0.85 -14.05
C LEU A 332 -12.26 2.08 -14.95
N GLN A 333 -11.08 2.67 -15.14
CA GLN A 333 -10.93 3.84 -16.00
C GLN A 333 -11.23 3.54 -17.47
N GLY A 334 -12.03 4.41 -18.09
CA GLY A 334 -12.34 4.39 -19.52
C GLY A 334 -13.13 3.18 -20.01
N ARG A 335 -13.84 2.48 -19.11
CA ARG A 335 -14.64 1.32 -19.47
C ARG A 335 -15.86 1.67 -20.30
N LYS A 336 -16.20 0.78 -21.21
CA LYS A 336 -17.44 0.78 -21.99
C LYS A 336 -18.23 -0.48 -21.72
N LEU A 337 -19.55 -0.34 -21.74
CA LEU A 337 -20.50 -1.43 -21.48
C LEU A 337 -21.13 -1.96 -22.76
N PRO A 338 -21.45 -3.27 -22.81
CA PRO A 338 -22.24 -3.83 -23.89
C PRO A 338 -23.69 -3.32 -23.81
N GLY A 339 -24.42 -3.53 -24.91
CA GLY A 339 -25.87 -3.62 -24.83
C GLY A 339 -26.21 -5.05 -24.41
N VAL A 340 -27.10 -5.20 -23.43
CA VAL A 340 -27.59 -6.51 -22.99
C VAL A 340 -28.72 -6.90 -23.93
N GLN A 341 -28.51 -7.92 -24.75
CA GLN A 341 -29.56 -8.46 -25.60
C GLN A 341 -30.62 -9.17 -24.74
N ALA A 342 -31.88 -9.09 -25.15
CA ALA A 342 -32.96 -9.87 -24.54
C ALA A 342 -32.57 -11.36 -24.46
N GLY A 343 -32.72 -11.96 -23.28
CA GLY A 343 -32.50 -13.36 -22.98
C GLY A 343 -31.08 -13.72 -22.55
N VAL A 344 -30.08 -12.85 -22.82
CA VAL A 344 -28.66 -13.18 -22.58
C VAL A 344 -28.28 -13.16 -21.09
N ASN A 345 -28.96 -12.34 -20.28
CA ASN A 345 -28.77 -12.25 -18.82
C ASN A 345 -30.03 -12.64 -18.01
N GLY A 346 -30.99 -13.35 -18.62
CA GLY A 346 -32.22 -13.78 -17.95
C GLY A 346 -33.41 -12.80 -18.00
N ARG A 347 -33.33 -11.69 -18.74
CA ARG A 347 -34.43 -10.77 -19.01
C ARG A 347 -35.09 -11.03 -20.37
N SER A 348 -36.39 -10.82 -20.50
CA SER A 348 -37.12 -10.99 -21.78
C SER A 348 -37.01 -9.81 -22.75
N SER A 349 -36.45 -8.65 -22.35
CA SER A 349 -36.53 -7.37 -23.09
C SER A 349 -35.20 -6.67 -23.43
N GLY A 350 -34.07 -7.02 -22.80
CA GLY A 350 -32.73 -6.43 -23.06
C GLY A 350 -32.47 -5.06 -22.41
N SER A 351 -31.21 -4.63 -22.27
CA SER A 351 -30.81 -3.30 -21.73
C SER A 351 -30.75 -2.22 -22.82
N MET A 352 -30.27 -1.03 -22.41
CA MET A 352 -29.82 0.02 -23.31
C MET A 352 -28.85 -0.46 -24.41
N GLN A 353 -28.82 0.28 -25.52
CA GLN A 353 -27.87 0.13 -26.62
C GLN A 353 -26.42 0.10 -26.11
N PRO A 354 -25.50 -0.62 -26.79
CA PRO A 354 -24.08 -0.62 -26.44
C PRO A 354 -23.52 0.80 -26.38
N ASP A 355 -22.56 1.02 -25.47
CA ASP A 355 -21.81 2.26 -25.48
C ASP A 355 -21.05 2.42 -26.81
N THR A 356 -20.93 3.66 -27.26
CA THR A 356 -20.11 4.06 -28.40
C THR A 356 -18.70 3.53 -28.23
N SER A 357 -18.19 2.90 -29.30
CA SER A 357 -16.85 2.31 -29.34
C SER A 357 -16.64 1.12 -28.39
N TYR A 358 -17.71 0.52 -27.82
CA TYR A 358 -17.59 -0.69 -27.00
C TYR A 358 -16.82 -1.81 -27.72
N THR A 359 -17.18 -2.05 -28.98
CA THR A 359 -16.57 -3.11 -29.81
C THR A 359 -15.25 -2.70 -30.47
N SER A 360 -14.70 -1.50 -30.22
CA SER A 360 -13.51 -1.02 -30.94
C SER A 360 -12.29 -1.95 -30.83
N TYR A 361 -12.24 -2.78 -29.77
CA TYR A 361 -11.16 -3.73 -29.52
C TYR A 361 -11.56 -5.21 -29.70
N THR A 362 -12.81 -5.52 -30.09
CA THR A 362 -13.21 -6.93 -30.33
C THR A 362 -12.50 -7.54 -31.53
N SER A 363 -12.22 -6.74 -32.55
CA SER A 363 -11.56 -7.17 -33.80
C SER A 363 -10.03 -7.24 -33.70
N LYS A 364 -9.44 -6.81 -32.57
CA LYS A 364 -8.00 -6.88 -32.34
C LYS A 364 -7.61 -8.25 -31.81
N GLY A 365 -6.41 -8.71 -32.14
CA GLY A 365 -5.83 -9.95 -31.61
C GLY A 365 -5.06 -9.75 -30.30
N GLY A 366 -4.78 -10.86 -29.61
CA GLY A 366 -3.86 -10.91 -28.47
C GLY A 366 -4.26 -10.04 -27.27
N VAL A 367 -3.30 -9.31 -26.71
CA VAL A 367 -3.44 -8.49 -25.48
C VAL A 367 -4.30 -7.24 -25.66
N LEU A 368 -4.63 -6.85 -26.89
CA LEU A 368 -5.51 -5.72 -27.16
C LEU A 368 -7.00 -6.11 -27.15
N LYS A 369 -7.30 -7.40 -27.29
CA LYS A 369 -8.68 -7.90 -27.28
C LYS A 369 -9.33 -7.58 -25.92
N ASN A 370 -10.57 -7.08 -25.97
CA ASN A 370 -11.41 -6.78 -24.80
C ASN A 370 -10.91 -5.69 -23.85
N CYS A 371 -9.88 -4.90 -24.21
CA CYS A 371 -9.38 -3.83 -23.33
C CYS A 371 -10.45 -2.79 -22.95
N ASN A 372 -11.31 -2.40 -23.89
CA ASN A 372 -12.34 -1.38 -23.65
C ASN A 372 -13.61 -1.93 -22.97
N GLN A 373 -13.76 -3.25 -22.92
CA GLN A 373 -15.01 -3.89 -22.55
C GLN A 373 -15.08 -4.16 -21.05
N TYR A 374 -16.27 -4.03 -20.47
CA TYR A 374 -16.56 -4.43 -19.09
C TYR A 374 -17.97 -5.03 -19.02
N ASN A 375 -18.08 -6.33 -18.75
CA ASN A 375 -19.37 -7.03 -18.72
C ASN A 375 -19.78 -7.45 -17.29
N LEU A 376 -19.45 -6.63 -16.29
CA LEU A 376 -19.76 -6.89 -14.87
C LEU A 376 -20.79 -5.90 -14.33
N VAL A 377 -21.78 -5.60 -15.17
CA VAL A 377 -22.95 -4.82 -14.83
C VAL A 377 -24.17 -5.71 -14.98
N SER A 378 -25.04 -5.68 -13.98
CA SER A 378 -26.23 -6.52 -13.95
C SER A 378 -27.21 -6.11 -15.03
N ASP A 379 -28.17 -6.99 -15.29
CA ASP A 379 -29.41 -6.56 -15.90
C ASP A 379 -30.20 -5.63 -14.95
N TYR A 380 -31.29 -5.05 -15.44
CA TYR A 380 -32.17 -4.23 -14.60
C TYR A 380 -32.94 -5.10 -13.62
N LEU A 381 -32.96 -4.66 -12.37
CA LEU A 381 -33.70 -5.23 -11.26
C LEU A 381 -34.87 -4.31 -10.94
N ASP A 382 -36.10 -4.74 -11.23
CA ASP A 382 -37.29 -4.00 -10.82
C ASP A 382 -37.67 -4.41 -9.39
N VAL A 383 -37.65 -3.43 -8.47
CA VAL A 383 -37.95 -3.61 -7.04
C VAL A 383 -39.07 -2.68 -6.59
N GLN A 384 -39.80 -3.07 -5.55
CA GLN A 384 -40.85 -2.24 -4.96
C GLN A 384 -40.27 -0.92 -4.41
N ALA A 385 -40.91 0.21 -4.63
CA ALA A 385 -40.52 1.54 -4.18
C ALA A 385 -41.19 1.91 -2.84
N GLY A 386 -40.58 2.85 -2.10
CA GLY A 386 -41.07 3.32 -0.79
C GLY A 386 -39.94 3.50 0.24
N ALA A 387 -40.24 4.09 1.39
CA ALA A 387 -39.24 4.39 2.43
C ALA A 387 -38.57 3.13 3.04
N ALA A 388 -39.25 1.98 2.96
CA ALA A 388 -38.75 0.66 3.35
C ALA A 388 -38.44 -0.25 2.15
N SER A 389 -38.25 0.32 0.95
CA SER A 389 -37.90 -0.45 -0.25
C SER A 389 -36.59 -1.19 -0.05
N THR A 390 -36.57 -2.48 -0.39
CA THR A 390 -35.39 -3.32 -0.29
C THR A 390 -35.18 -4.13 -1.57
N ILE A 391 -33.94 -4.48 -1.83
CA ILE A 391 -33.55 -5.48 -2.82
C ILE A 391 -33.47 -6.82 -2.08
N SER A 392 -34.33 -7.76 -2.44
CA SER A 392 -34.32 -9.12 -1.90
C SER A 392 -33.19 -9.94 -2.53
N PHE A 393 -31.96 -9.70 -2.05
CA PHE A 393 -30.76 -10.34 -2.56
C PHE A 393 -30.62 -11.76 -2.00
N ASN A 394 -30.52 -12.75 -2.88
CA ASN A 394 -30.48 -14.17 -2.49
C ASN A 394 -29.07 -14.68 -2.17
N GLY A 395 -28.04 -13.87 -2.40
CA GLY A 395 -26.65 -14.30 -2.23
C GLY A 395 -26.10 -15.05 -3.43
N GLY A 396 -24.90 -15.59 -3.26
CA GLY A 396 -24.24 -16.44 -4.24
C GLY A 396 -22.72 -16.39 -4.15
N ASN A 397 -22.08 -17.33 -4.84
CA ASN A 397 -20.63 -17.39 -4.93
C ASN A 397 -20.13 -16.53 -6.10
N VAL A 398 -18.99 -15.88 -5.91
CA VAL A 398 -18.26 -15.15 -6.94
C VAL A 398 -16.82 -15.65 -6.96
N ILE A 399 -16.29 -15.91 -8.15
CA ILE A 399 -14.88 -16.25 -8.33
C ILE A 399 -14.20 -15.12 -9.09
N VAL A 400 -13.12 -14.59 -8.54
CA VAL A 400 -12.27 -13.60 -9.21
C VAL A 400 -10.87 -14.18 -9.38
N LYS A 401 -10.38 -14.22 -10.60
CA LYS A 401 -9.01 -14.62 -10.89
C LYS A 401 -8.21 -13.40 -11.32
N ILE A 402 -7.04 -13.22 -10.73
CA ILE A 402 -6.01 -12.31 -11.24
C ILE A 402 -5.10 -13.14 -12.16
N LEU A 403 -4.86 -12.67 -13.38
CA LEU A 403 -4.09 -13.39 -14.39
C LEU A 403 -2.97 -12.53 -14.98
N THR A 404 -1.98 -13.19 -15.60
CA THR A 404 -1.00 -12.49 -16.44
C THR A 404 -1.68 -11.86 -17.65
N ASN A 405 -1.21 -10.68 -18.07
CA ASN A 405 -1.79 -9.95 -19.18
C ASN A 405 -1.18 -10.35 -20.55
N ASP A 406 -1.05 -11.65 -20.80
CA ASP A 406 -0.49 -12.21 -22.04
C ASP A 406 -1.59 -12.63 -23.04
N PRO A 407 -1.24 -12.93 -24.31
CA PRO A 407 -2.19 -13.53 -25.26
C PRO A 407 -2.79 -14.86 -24.75
N SER A 408 -2.07 -15.59 -23.91
CA SER A 408 -2.52 -16.79 -23.20
C SER A 408 -2.39 -16.56 -21.69
N PRO A 409 -3.40 -15.95 -21.05
CA PRO A 409 -3.35 -15.60 -19.63
C PRO A 409 -3.14 -16.83 -18.74
N THR A 410 -2.29 -16.69 -17.72
CA THR A 410 -2.10 -17.69 -16.67
C THR A 410 -2.63 -17.18 -15.34
N VAL A 411 -3.31 -18.04 -14.58
CA VAL A 411 -3.88 -17.65 -13.28
C VAL A 411 -2.76 -17.41 -12.28
N LEU A 412 -2.72 -16.20 -11.73
CA LEU A 412 -1.78 -15.81 -10.69
C LEU A 412 -2.39 -15.99 -9.31
N GLN A 413 -3.67 -15.70 -9.12
CA GLN A 413 -4.36 -15.84 -7.83
C GLN A 413 -5.86 -15.96 -8.05
N THR A 414 -6.52 -16.81 -7.28
CA THR A 414 -7.98 -17.00 -7.31
C THR A 414 -8.58 -16.58 -5.97
N PHE A 415 -9.65 -15.79 -6.01
CA PHE A 415 -10.45 -15.41 -4.86
C PHE A 415 -11.83 -16.03 -4.98
N ASN A 416 -12.24 -16.68 -3.91
CA ASN A 416 -13.58 -17.22 -3.77
C ASN A 416 -14.33 -16.33 -2.78
N PHE A 417 -15.42 -15.72 -3.20
CA PHE A 417 -16.29 -14.92 -2.34
C PHE A 417 -17.64 -15.62 -2.20
N ASN A 418 -18.23 -15.50 -1.01
CA ASN A 418 -19.60 -15.96 -0.77
C ASN A 418 -20.40 -14.77 -0.24
N PHE A 419 -21.25 -14.19 -1.08
CA PHE A 419 -22.14 -13.11 -0.70
C PHE A 419 -23.38 -13.68 -0.02
N PRO A 420 -23.64 -13.34 1.26
CA PRO A 420 -24.77 -13.90 1.99
C PRO A 420 -26.09 -13.24 1.59
N LYS A 421 -27.18 -14.02 1.66
CA LYS A 421 -28.56 -13.55 1.48
C LYS A 421 -28.86 -12.40 2.45
N ALA A 422 -29.45 -11.32 1.94
CA ALA A 422 -29.86 -10.17 2.74
C ALA A 422 -30.92 -9.33 2.01
N ASN A 423 -31.62 -8.47 2.75
CA ASN A 423 -32.48 -7.45 2.17
C ASN A 423 -31.73 -6.12 2.19
N PHE A 424 -31.16 -5.71 1.06
CA PHE A 424 -30.43 -4.45 1.00
C PHE A 424 -31.41 -3.29 0.94
N PRO A 425 -31.20 -2.19 1.69
CA PRO A 425 -31.97 -0.97 1.47
C PRO A 425 -31.85 -0.54 0.01
N ALA A 426 -32.96 -0.29 -0.68
CA ALA A 426 -32.90 0.04 -2.10
C ALA A 426 -32.31 1.45 -2.33
N PRO A 427 -31.54 1.66 -3.41
CA PRO A 427 -31.01 2.98 -3.74
C PRO A 427 -32.13 3.98 -4.04
N LEU A 428 -31.80 5.26 -3.92
CA LEU A 428 -32.65 6.38 -4.30
C LEU A 428 -32.30 6.83 -5.71
N LEU A 429 -33.30 7.31 -6.47
CA LEU A 429 -33.00 7.97 -7.74
C LEU A 429 -32.31 9.31 -7.47
N ALA A 430 -31.13 9.51 -8.06
CA ALA A 430 -30.44 10.78 -7.99
C ALA A 430 -31.27 11.87 -8.67
N THR A 431 -31.75 12.87 -7.93
CA THR A 431 -32.57 13.96 -8.47
C THR A 431 -31.90 15.33 -8.37
N ASN A 432 -30.79 15.40 -7.63
CA ASN A 432 -30.00 16.60 -7.43
C ASN A 432 -28.90 16.67 -8.49
N SER A 433 -28.86 17.78 -9.22
CA SER A 433 -27.80 18.08 -10.17
C SER A 433 -26.73 18.96 -9.52
N GLN A 434 -25.50 18.91 -10.02
CA GLN A 434 -24.42 19.78 -9.56
C GLN A 434 -24.28 21.00 -10.48
N PRO A 435 -24.29 22.23 -9.92
CA PRO A 435 -24.10 23.45 -10.71
C PRO A 435 -22.65 23.56 -11.23
N THR A 436 -22.44 24.47 -12.18
CA THR A 436 -21.08 24.82 -12.64
C THR A 436 -20.29 25.38 -11.46
N LYS A 437 -19.01 25.00 -11.35
CA LYS A 437 -18.07 25.66 -10.42
C LYS A 437 -16.91 26.27 -11.18
N THR A 438 -16.49 27.45 -10.74
CA THR A 438 -15.31 28.12 -11.27
C THR A 438 -14.39 28.54 -10.15
N GLY A 439 -13.10 28.57 -10.44
CA GLY A 439 -12.12 29.19 -9.58
C GLY A 439 -10.92 29.68 -10.38
N PHE A 440 -9.95 30.22 -9.67
CA PHE A 440 -8.71 30.73 -10.26
C PHE A 440 -7.56 29.81 -9.88
N ASN A 441 -6.73 29.47 -10.86
CA ASN A 441 -5.42 28.90 -10.65
C ASN A 441 -4.47 29.98 -10.10
N ALA A 442 -3.32 29.54 -9.56
CA ALA A 442 -2.31 30.45 -9.01
C ALA A 442 -1.73 31.43 -10.05
N ASP A 443 -1.78 31.08 -11.34
CA ASP A 443 -1.38 31.92 -12.48
C ASP A 443 -2.48 32.89 -12.95
N GLY A 444 -3.63 32.93 -12.26
CA GLY A 444 -4.78 33.76 -12.61
C GLY A 444 -5.66 33.21 -13.74
N THR A 445 -5.35 32.03 -14.29
CA THR A 445 -6.23 31.36 -15.25
C THR A 445 -7.48 30.82 -14.56
N VAL A 446 -8.61 30.82 -15.26
CA VAL A 446 -9.88 30.28 -14.72
C VAL A 446 -9.93 28.80 -15.01
N TRP A 447 -10.15 27.98 -13.99
CA TRP A 447 -10.61 26.61 -14.18
C TRP A 447 -12.13 26.58 -14.10
N VAL A 448 -12.75 25.81 -14.98
CA VAL A 448 -14.20 25.62 -15.02
C VAL A 448 -14.50 24.13 -14.84
N LYS A 449 -15.42 23.84 -13.94
CA LYS A 449 -16.06 22.53 -13.81
C LYS A 449 -17.48 22.65 -14.34
N HIS A 450 -17.73 21.90 -15.40
CA HIS A 450 -19.03 21.85 -16.05
C HIS A 450 -20.09 21.29 -15.10
N ALA A 451 -21.32 21.80 -15.23
CA ALA A 451 -22.44 21.28 -14.46
C ALA A 451 -22.68 19.80 -14.77
N VAL A 452 -23.14 19.05 -13.76
CA VAL A 452 -23.44 17.62 -13.89
C VAL A 452 -24.92 17.39 -13.62
N ALA A 453 -25.66 17.03 -14.66
CA ALA A 453 -27.09 16.75 -14.56
C ALA A 453 -27.34 15.46 -13.78
N ALA A 454 -28.38 15.43 -12.96
CA ALA A 454 -28.74 14.26 -12.16
C ALA A 454 -28.84 12.93 -12.96
N PRO A 455 -29.34 12.92 -14.22
CA PRO A 455 -29.36 11.72 -15.05
C PRO A 455 -27.99 11.08 -15.32
N TYR A 456 -26.90 11.80 -15.08
CA TYR A 456 -25.54 11.24 -15.11
C TYR A 456 -25.38 10.02 -14.18
N TRP A 457 -26.11 10.01 -13.07
CA TRP A 457 -26.07 8.93 -12.08
C TRP A 457 -27.11 7.83 -12.32
N TRP A 458 -27.87 7.89 -13.41
CA TRP A 458 -28.95 6.93 -13.70
C TRP A 458 -28.48 5.67 -14.46
N ALA A 459 -27.22 5.58 -14.88
CA ALA A 459 -26.66 4.35 -15.45
C ALA A 459 -25.15 4.23 -15.25
N PHE A 460 -24.65 2.99 -15.27
CA PHE A 460 -23.21 2.74 -15.35
C PHE A 460 -22.64 3.00 -16.75
N HIS A 461 -23.45 2.81 -17.81
CA HIS A 461 -23.07 3.07 -19.21
C HIS A 461 -22.38 4.41 -19.36
N ALA A 462 -21.21 4.43 -19.98
CA ALA A 462 -20.44 5.66 -20.13
C ALA A 462 -21.22 6.70 -20.94
N ASP A 463 -22.12 6.27 -21.82
CA ASP A 463 -22.95 7.16 -22.62
C ASP A 463 -24.26 7.59 -21.96
N GLY A 464 -24.60 7.05 -20.79
CA GLY A 464 -25.76 7.46 -20.02
C GLY A 464 -27.11 7.10 -20.66
N VAL A 465 -28.18 7.34 -19.88
CA VAL A 465 -29.57 6.95 -20.23
C VAL A 465 -30.30 7.93 -21.15
N LEU A 466 -29.81 9.17 -21.27
CA LEU A 466 -30.42 10.24 -22.08
C LEU A 466 -29.49 10.60 -23.26
N GLY A 467 -29.78 11.69 -23.97
CA GLY A 467 -28.87 12.25 -24.98
C GLY A 467 -28.99 11.57 -26.34
N ARG A 468 -30.15 10.97 -26.64
CA ARG A 468 -30.35 10.13 -27.83
C ARG A 468 -31.45 10.67 -28.74
N ASP A 469 -31.30 10.47 -30.04
CA ASP A 469 -32.35 10.79 -31.01
C ASP A 469 -33.53 9.80 -30.90
N LYS A 470 -34.59 10.04 -31.67
CA LYS A 470 -35.76 9.14 -31.72
C LYS A 470 -35.46 7.71 -32.19
N PHE A 471 -34.28 7.48 -32.76
CA PHE A 471 -33.82 6.16 -33.20
C PHE A 471 -32.89 5.50 -32.16
N GLY A 472 -32.60 6.19 -31.05
CA GLY A 472 -31.72 5.71 -29.98
C GLY A 472 -30.22 5.96 -30.19
N ASN A 473 -29.84 6.69 -31.25
CA ASN A 473 -28.45 7.07 -31.49
C ASN A 473 -28.07 8.26 -30.63
N LEU A 474 -26.84 8.31 -30.12
CA LEU A 474 -26.39 9.48 -29.37
C LEU A 474 -26.34 10.71 -30.26
N VAL A 475 -26.91 11.80 -29.77
CA VAL A 475 -26.82 13.11 -30.39
C VAL A 475 -25.45 13.70 -30.02
N LYS A 476 -24.65 14.04 -31.04
CA LYS A 476 -23.35 14.69 -30.83
C LYS A 476 -23.56 16.11 -30.32
N ALA A 477 -22.68 16.56 -29.41
CA ALA A 477 -22.65 17.96 -29.00
C ALA A 477 -22.38 18.86 -30.23
N PRO A 478 -22.95 20.07 -30.31
CA PRO A 478 -22.75 21.00 -31.43
C PRO A 478 -21.28 21.30 -31.74
N ASN A 479 -20.38 21.13 -30.76
CA ASN A 479 -18.95 21.44 -30.86
C ASN A 479 -18.04 20.22 -30.59
N ASP A 480 -18.55 18.98 -30.63
CA ASP A 480 -17.81 17.74 -30.29
C ASP A 480 -17.15 17.71 -28.89
N ASN A 481 -17.47 18.66 -28.00
CA ASN A 481 -17.01 18.65 -26.62
C ASN A 481 -17.69 17.52 -25.84
N ALA A 482 -16.94 16.43 -25.57
CA ALA A 482 -17.42 15.27 -24.81
C ALA A 482 -17.93 15.63 -23.41
N GLU A 483 -17.47 16.77 -22.89
CA GLU A 483 -17.92 17.34 -21.63
C GLU A 483 -19.35 17.87 -21.66
N GLU A 484 -19.89 18.26 -22.82
CA GLU A 484 -21.22 18.87 -23.01
C GLU A 484 -22.34 17.84 -23.24
N ILE A 485 -22.00 16.55 -23.31
CA ILE A 485 -22.94 15.44 -23.55
C ILE A 485 -23.37 14.86 -22.19
N ILE A 486 -24.68 14.61 -22.02
CA ILE A 486 -25.21 13.85 -20.87
C ILE A 486 -24.62 12.43 -20.94
N GLY A 487 -23.70 12.10 -20.02
CA GLY A 487 -23.06 10.78 -19.93
C GLY A 487 -23.59 9.93 -18.78
N GLY A 488 -22.89 8.86 -18.44
CA GLY A 488 -23.17 8.04 -17.25
C GLY A 488 -21.90 7.70 -16.44
N ARG A 489 -22.04 6.90 -15.37
CA ARG A 489 -21.07 6.83 -14.27
C ARG A 489 -19.67 6.28 -14.63
N PHE A 490 -19.54 5.44 -15.66
CA PHE A 490 -18.22 5.00 -16.15
C PHE A 490 -17.50 6.01 -17.03
N ARG A 491 -18.18 7.10 -17.41
CA ARG A 491 -17.50 8.25 -17.99
C ARG A 491 -16.65 8.92 -16.89
N TYR A 492 -15.41 9.28 -17.22
CA TYR A 492 -14.50 10.02 -16.34
C TYR A 492 -14.16 9.41 -14.95
N THR A 493 -14.34 8.10 -14.72
CA THR A 493 -14.04 7.40 -13.43
C THR A 493 -12.60 7.56 -12.92
N GLY A 494 -11.66 8.14 -13.67
CA GLY A 494 -10.33 8.55 -13.19
C GLY A 494 -9.86 9.94 -13.60
N ASN A 495 -10.73 10.74 -14.23
CA ASN A 495 -10.35 12.04 -14.82
C ASN A 495 -10.84 13.22 -13.98
N GLU A 496 -12.08 13.15 -13.47
CA GLU A 496 -12.72 14.27 -12.79
C GLU A 496 -13.40 13.83 -11.51
N ILE A 497 -12.75 14.01 -10.36
CA ILE A 497 -13.39 13.67 -9.08
C ILE A 497 -13.55 14.92 -8.24
N GLY A 498 -14.65 14.97 -7.51
CA GLY A 498 -14.92 16.03 -6.53
C GLY A 498 -14.36 15.74 -5.17
N ASN A 499 -14.42 16.76 -4.31
CA ASN A 499 -14.33 16.53 -2.87
C ASN A 499 -15.58 15.75 -2.47
N TYR A 500 -15.40 14.46 -2.19
CA TYR A 500 -16.47 13.64 -1.65
C TYR A 500 -16.97 14.26 -0.35
N GLY A 501 -18.26 14.54 -0.28
CA GLY A 501 -18.95 14.87 0.96
C GLY A 501 -19.49 13.61 1.62
N ASP A 502 -19.57 13.63 2.95
CA ASP A 502 -20.12 12.51 3.73
C ASP A 502 -21.65 12.44 3.67
N LYS A 503 -22.32 13.52 3.27
CA LYS A 503 -23.78 13.64 3.21
C LYS A 503 -24.23 14.26 1.89
N PRO A 504 -25.48 13.99 1.42
CA PRO A 504 -26.03 14.52 0.17
C PRO A 504 -25.77 16.02 -0.07
N ASN A 505 -25.80 16.84 0.99
CA ASN A 505 -25.71 18.29 0.90
C ASN A 505 -24.33 18.87 1.28
N THR A 506 -23.34 18.03 1.61
CA THR A 506 -22.07 18.49 2.19
C THR A 506 -20.85 18.25 1.29
N GLY A 507 -21.05 17.91 0.01
CA GLY A 507 -19.96 17.74 -0.95
C GLY A 507 -20.38 17.87 -2.40
N ASP A 508 -19.37 17.85 -3.28
CA ASP A 508 -19.56 18.04 -4.71
C ASP A 508 -19.43 16.70 -5.45
N TYR A 509 -20.49 16.27 -6.12
CA TYR A 509 -20.48 15.03 -6.92
C TYR A 509 -20.14 15.35 -8.38
N PHE A 510 -18.87 15.28 -8.76
CA PHE A 510 -18.47 15.46 -10.16
C PHE A 510 -18.68 14.18 -10.97
N ARG A 511 -18.42 14.28 -12.28
CA ARG A 511 -18.66 13.20 -13.27
C ARG A 511 -17.93 11.89 -12.91
N GLY A 512 -16.71 11.95 -12.39
CA GLY A 512 -15.96 10.75 -11.99
C GLY A 512 -16.33 10.18 -10.62
N ASN A 513 -17.29 10.76 -9.88
CA ASN A 513 -17.77 10.19 -8.63
C ASN A 513 -18.71 9.01 -8.92
N LEU A 514 -18.17 7.78 -8.92
CA LEU A 514 -18.94 6.57 -9.20
C LEU A 514 -20.02 6.31 -8.14
N VAL A 515 -19.68 6.50 -6.85
CA VAL A 515 -20.56 6.26 -5.70
C VAL A 515 -21.00 7.60 -5.09
N ILE A 516 -22.30 7.73 -4.80
CA ILE A 516 -22.93 8.90 -4.16
C ILE A 516 -23.84 8.45 -2.99
N PRO A 517 -24.25 9.36 -2.07
CA PRO A 517 -25.09 9.00 -0.90
C PRO A 517 -26.45 8.35 -1.20
N ASP A 518 -26.96 8.55 -2.42
CA ASP A 518 -28.24 8.00 -2.87
C ASP A 518 -28.12 6.51 -3.27
N ASP A 519 -26.91 6.01 -3.45
CA ASP A 519 -26.66 4.64 -3.90
C ASP A 519 -26.78 3.61 -2.78
N THR A 520 -26.67 2.34 -3.14
CA THR A 520 -26.47 1.25 -2.20
C THR A 520 -25.19 0.51 -2.54
N LEU A 521 -24.26 0.39 -1.60
CA LEU A 521 -22.99 -0.31 -1.75
C LEU A 521 -22.84 -1.29 -0.59
N GLN A 522 -22.72 -2.57 -0.89
CA GLN A 522 -22.64 -3.66 0.09
C GLN A 522 -21.37 -4.45 -0.17
N SER A 523 -20.52 -4.59 0.84
CA SER A 523 -19.19 -5.19 0.66
C SER A 523 -18.93 -6.37 1.58
N LEU A 524 -17.96 -7.19 1.17
CA LEU A 524 -17.27 -8.14 2.02
C LEU A 524 -15.84 -7.64 2.27
N VAL A 525 -15.45 -7.61 3.53
CA VAL A 525 -14.15 -7.13 4.03
C VAL A 525 -13.31 -8.30 4.54
N LEU A 526 -11.99 -8.16 4.57
CA LEU A 526 -11.11 -9.18 5.13
C LEU A 526 -11.31 -9.33 6.63
N SER A 527 -11.81 -10.48 7.10
CA SER A 527 -12.18 -10.72 8.51
C SER A 527 -11.05 -10.45 9.52
N HIS A 528 -9.81 -10.71 9.14
CA HIS A 528 -8.63 -10.45 9.96
C HIS A 528 -7.96 -9.09 9.68
N GLY A 529 -8.38 -8.36 8.64
CA GLY A 529 -7.85 -7.04 8.27
C GLY A 529 -6.41 -7.02 7.78
N ASP A 530 -5.77 -8.17 7.50
CA ASP A 530 -4.35 -8.24 7.07
C ASP A 530 -4.21 -8.79 5.63
N PRO A 531 -4.24 -7.95 4.59
CA PRO A 531 -4.12 -8.40 3.20
C PRO A 531 -2.85 -9.19 2.86
N ARG A 532 -1.79 -9.15 3.70
CA ARG A 532 -0.58 -9.96 3.47
C ARG A 532 -0.87 -11.46 3.56
N LEU A 533 -1.83 -11.85 4.41
CA LEU A 533 -2.24 -13.25 4.60
C LEU A 533 -2.94 -13.85 3.37
N THR A 534 -3.75 -13.05 2.67
CA THR A 534 -4.38 -13.46 1.41
C THR A 534 -3.41 -13.40 0.24
N MET A 535 -2.51 -12.42 0.24
CA MET A 535 -1.44 -12.32 -0.77
C MET A 535 -0.55 -13.56 -0.81
N GLY A 536 -0.26 -14.17 0.35
CA GLY A 536 0.51 -15.41 0.46
C GLY A 536 -0.24 -16.70 0.05
N GLN A 537 -1.48 -16.60 -0.43
CA GLN A 537 -2.28 -17.74 -0.91
C GLN A 537 -2.46 -17.67 -2.44
N SER A 538 -2.34 -18.81 -3.12
CA SER A 538 -2.74 -18.92 -4.54
C SER A 538 -4.26 -18.99 -4.71
N GLU A 539 -4.92 -19.69 -3.77
CA GLU A 539 -6.36 -19.87 -3.71
C GLU A 539 -6.85 -19.30 -2.38
N VAL A 540 -7.51 -18.14 -2.44
CA VAL A 540 -8.05 -17.43 -1.28
C VAL A 540 -9.48 -17.94 -1.04
N PRO A 541 -9.75 -18.63 0.08
CA PRO A 541 -11.08 -19.16 0.36
C PRO A 541 -12.03 -18.05 0.83
N SER A 542 -13.34 -18.28 0.67
CA SER A 542 -14.38 -17.33 1.10
C SER A 542 -14.41 -17.07 2.60
N THR A 543 -13.78 -17.94 3.40
CA THR A 543 -13.66 -17.79 4.85
C THR A 543 -12.70 -16.68 5.28
N GLU A 544 -11.87 -16.15 4.37
CA GLU A 544 -11.02 -14.99 4.66
C GLU A 544 -11.85 -13.69 4.72
N PHE A 545 -13.02 -13.68 4.09
CA PHE A 545 -13.90 -12.51 4.00
C PHE A 545 -15.14 -12.66 4.89
N GLU A 546 -15.58 -11.55 5.45
CA GLU A 546 -16.82 -11.43 6.22
C GLU A 546 -17.67 -10.27 5.70
N GLN A 547 -18.95 -10.26 6.07
CA GLN A 547 -19.83 -9.15 5.75
C GLN A 547 -19.34 -7.88 6.43
N HIS A 548 -19.38 -6.75 5.73
CA HIS A 548 -19.23 -5.45 6.38
C HIS A 548 -20.25 -5.30 7.52
N ARG A 549 -19.88 -4.66 8.62
CA ARG A 549 -20.73 -4.61 9.83
C ARG A 549 -22.11 -3.95 9.65
N TYR A 550 -22.28 -3.18 8.57
CA TYR A 550 -23.55 -2.56 8.18
C TYR A 550 -24.25 -3.24 6.99
N TYR A 551 -23.75 -4.40 6.55
CA TYR A 551 -24.30 -5.16 5.43
C TYR A 551 -25.80 -5.45 5.64
N GLY A 552 -26.61 -5.10 4.64
CA GLY A 552 -28.07 -5.25 4.68
C GLY A 552 -28.82 -4.29 5.62
N THR A 553 -28.13 -3.42 6.35
CA THR A 553 -28.77 -2.49 7.31
C THR A 553 -28.69 -1.04 6.86
N GLN A 554 -27.56 -0.63 6.27
CA GLN A 554 -27.37 0.70 5.70
C GLN A 554 -27.23 0.59 4.19
N ARG A 555 -27.61 1.64 3.46
CA ARG A 555 -27.42 1.71 2.00
C ARG A 555 -25.95 1.58 1.64
N LEU A 556 -25.07 2.33 2.31
CA LEU A 556 -23.63 2.29 2.11
C LEU A 556 -22.99 1.54 3.28
N ALA A 557 -22.40 0.38 2.99
CA ALA A 557 -21.78 -0.54 3.93
C ALA A 557 -20.46 -1.04 3.33
N HIS A 558 -19.41 -0.24 3.46
CA HIS A 558 -18.09 -0.54 2.89
C HIS A 558 -16.94 0.22 3.57
N ASN A 559 -15.73 -0.30 3.36
CA ASN A 559 -14.46 0.39 3.62
C ASN A 559 -13.78 0.88 2.32
N ILE A 560 -14.33 0.56 1.15
CA ILE A 560 -13.73 0.88 -0.16
C ILE A 560 -13.29 2.35 -0.26
N VAL A 561 -12.04 2.55 -0.66
CA VAL A 561 -11.46 3.85 -1.01
C VAL A 561 -12.15 4.43 -2.25
N LEU A 562 -13.07 5.38 -2.03
CA LEU A 562 -13.80 6.08 -3.08
C LEU A 562 -12.97 7.21 -3.69
N GLY A 563 -12.20 7.94 -2.87
CA GLY A 563 -11.15 8.84 -3.30
C GLY A 563 -10.33 9.38 -2.12
N GLY A 564 -9.06 9.73 -2.34
CA GLY A 564 -8.22 10.36 -1.32
C GLY A 564 -8.12 9.60 0.01
N TRP A 565 -7.59 8.36 -0.01
CA TRP A 565 -7.53 7.40 1.11
C TRP A 565 -8.90 7.12 1.76
N SER A 566 -9.36 7.95 2.68
CA SER A 566 -10.54 7.69 3.51
C SER A 566 -11.65 8.73 3.32
N THR A 567 -11.80 9.29 2.11
CA THR A 567 -12.90 10.22 1.81
C THR A 567 -13.93 9.58 0.89
N GLY A 568 -15.21 9.81 1.21
CA GLY A 568 -16.30 9.12 0.52
C GLY A 568 -17.54 9.02 1.39
N PRO A 569 -18.75 9.12 0.80
CA PRO A 569 -19.98 8.84 1.53
C PRO A 569 -20.00 7.39 1.98
N GLY A 570 -20.51 7.15 3.19
CA GLY A 570 -20.73 5.79 3.70
C GLY A 570 -19.49 5.01 4.13
N LEU A 571 -18.30 5.62 4.04
CA LEU A 571 -17.08 5.01 4.57
C LEU A 571 -17.21 4.78 6.07
N ASP A 572 -16.95 3.56 6.51
CA ASP A 572 -16.95 3.23 7.91
C ASP A 572 -15.70 3.74 8.64
N ARG A 573 -15.92 4.62 9.62
CA ARG A 573 -14.85 5.26 10.41
C ARG A 573 -14.65 4.66 11.81
N GLY A 574 -15.47 3.65 12.16
CA GLY A 574 -15.42 3.02 13.47
C GLY A 574 -15.54 4.00 14.64
N GLU A 575 -16.29 5.10 14.50
CA GLU A 575 -16.35 6.18 15.48
C GLU A 575 -16.83 5.70 16.85
N GLU A 576 -17.75 4.74 16.88
CA GLU A 576 -18.27 4.10 18.09
C GLU A 576 -17.48 2.86 18.52
N LYS A 577 -16.49 2.45 17.71
CA LYS A 577 -15.65 1.25 17.91
C LYS A 577 -14.16 1.57 17.98
N GLN A 578 -13.80 2.71 18.56
CA GLN A 578 -12.39 3.11 18.71
C GLN A 578 -11.55 2.08 19.46
N GLY A 579 -12.16 1.28 20.35
CA GLY A 579 -11.49 0.17 21.04
C GLY A 579 -11.05 -0.98 20.13
N TRP A 580 -11.51 -1.03 18.88
CA TRP A 580 -11.18 -2.04 17.88
C TRP A 580 -10.32 -1.50 16.73
N ARG A 581 -9.88 -0.24 16.81
CA ARG A 581 -8.92 0.35 15.86
C ARG A 581 -7.56 -0.35 15.92
N LEU A 582 -6.77 -0.20 14.86
CA LEU A 582 -5.38 -0.66 14.77
C LEU A 582 -4.58 -0.35 16.05
N VAL A 583 -4.63 0.91 16.49
CA VAL A 583 -4.18 1.31 17.84
C VAL A 583 -5.41 1.57 18.70
N LYS A 584 -5.54 0.80 19.78
CA LYS A 584 -6.70 0.83 20.68
C LYS A 584 -6.98 2.25 21.20
N GLY A 585 -8.16 2.78 20.88
CA GLY A 585 -8.62 4.09 21.36
C GLY A 585 -7.96 5.29 20.70
N ALA A 586 -7.09 5.10 19.69
CA ALA A 586 -6.45 6.21 19.00
C ALA A 586 -7.47 7.02 18.18
N ASN A 587 -7.42 8.34 18.32
CA ASN A 587 -8.27 9.28 17.58
C ASN A 587 -7.66 9.65 16.22
N TYR A 588 -7.56 8.69 15.30
CA TYR A 588 -7.08 8.93 13.93
C TYR A 588 -7.93 9.99 13.22
N HIS A 589 -7.27 10.82 12.41
CA HIS A 589 -7.96 11.75 11.53
C HIS A 589 -8.81 11.01 10.48
N PRO A 590 -10.04 11.46 10.16
CA PRO A 590 -10.94 10.78 9.24
C PRO A 590 -10.36 10.48 7.84
N SER A 591 -9.43 11.31 7.35
CA SER A 591 -8.79 11.12 6.04
C SER A 591 -7.65 10.10 6.03
N PHE A 592 -7.19 9.61 7.19
CA PHE A 592 -6.02 8.74 7.31
C PHE A 592 -6.30 7.53 8.22
N LEU A 593 -7.54 7.04 8.20
CA LEU A 593 -7.93 5.88 8.98
C LEU A 593 -7.26 4.62 8.41
N PRO A 594 -6.66 3.77 9.26
CA PRO A 594 -6.27 2.43 8.84
C PRO A 594 -7.48 1.67 8.32
N ASP A 595 -7.29 0.99 7.19
CA ASP A 595 -8.36 0.23 6.55
C ASP A 595 -8.41 -1.19 7.11
N HIS A 596 -9.44 -1.46 7.93
CA HIS A 596 -9.73 -2.77 8.49
C HIS A 596 -11.20 -2.85 8.95
N PRO A 597 -11.78 -4.05 9.09
CA PRO A 597 -13.08 -4.21 9.73
C PRO A 597 -13.06 -3.78 11.20
N TYR A 598 -14.14 -3.15 11.66
CA TYR A 598 -14.33 -2.80 13.07
C TYR A 598 -15.13 -3.90 13.77
N THR A 599 -14.52 -5.07 13.96
CA THR A 599 -15.06 -6.15 14.80
C THR A 599 -14.15 -6.42 16.00
N LYS A 600 -14.70 -7.10 17.01
CA LYS A 600 -13.94 -7.46 18.22
C LYS A 600 -12.76 -8.38 17.90
N ASP A 601 -12.94 -9.34 16.98
CA ASP A 601 -11.94 -10.34 16.66
C ASP A 601 -10.82 -9.74 15.79
N THR A 602 -11.18 -8.91 14.80
CA THR A 602 -10.19 -8.12 14.03
C THR A 602 -9.37 -7.22 14.97
N GLY A 603 -10.04 -6.46 15.84
CA GLY A 603 -9.39 -5.60 16.84
C GLY A 603 -8.43 -6.35 17.77
N ALA A 604 -8.83 -7.55 18.21
CA ALA A 604 -7.97 -8.41 19.04
C ALA A 604 -6.74 -8.92 18.28
N GLY A 605 -6.84 -9.16 16.97
CA GLY A 605 -5.71 -9.53 16.11
C GLY A 605 -4.75 -8.36 15.89
N LEU A 606 -5.27 -7.22 15.43
CA LEU A 606 -4.52 -5.97 15.18
C LEU A 606 -3.64 -5.56 16.36
N GLN A 607 -4.22 -5.59 17.57
CA GLN A 607 -3.59 -5.06 18.78
C GLN A 607 -2.66 -6.07 19.46
N LYS A 608 -2.61 -7.31 18.97
CA LYS A 608 -2.00 -8.45 19.66
C LYS A 608 -0.50 -8.29 19.86
N TYR A 609 0.19 -7.93 18.79
CA TYR A 609 1.62 -7.70 18.79
C TYR A 609 1.95 -6.21 18.55
N GLY A 610 1.03 -5.47 17.91
CA GLY A 610 1.26 -4.09 17.52
C GLY A 610 2.10 -3.97 16.25
N ASP A 611 2.11 -5.02 15.42
CA ASP A 611 2.97 -5.16 14.25
C ASP A 611 2.32 -4.54 13.02
N PHE A 612 2.49 -3.23 12.86
CA PHE A 612 2.05 -2.48 11.70
C PHE A 612 3.12 -1.50 11.24
N ASP A 613 3.00 -1.10 9.99
CA ASP A 613 3.93 -0.19 9.35
C ASP A 613 3.28 1.17 9.06
N ARG A 614 4.11 2.21 9.16
CA ARG A 614 3.80 3.55 8.69
C ARG A 614 3.90 3.58 7.17
N GLY A 615 2.84 4.00 6.50
CA GLY A 615 2.83 4.24 5.05
C GLY A 615 3.68 5.46 4.64
N ILE A 616 3.96 5.63 3.35
CA ILE A 616 4.85 6.72 2.90
C ILE A 616 4.12 8.07 2.98
N ALA A 617 4.78 9.11 3.50
CA ALA A 617 4.26 10.48 3.64
C ALA A 617 2.93 10.57 4.39
N ASN A 618 1.81 10.78 3.69
CA ASN A 618 0.47 10.91 4.27
C ASN A 618 -0.44 9.71 3.99
N GLN A 619 0.12 8.56 3.60
CA GLN A 619 -0.63 7.30 3.51
C GLN A 619 -1.14 6.86 4.89
N SER A 620 -2.25 6.14 5.02
CA SER A 620 -2.68 5.59 6.32
C SER A 620 -1.73 4.50 6.82
N ASP A 621 -1.72 4.22 8.12
CA ASP A 621 -1.01 3.06 8.69
C ASP A 621 -1.70 1.75 8.28
N GLY A 622 -0.93 0.68 8.15
CA GLY A 622 -1.50 -0.59 7.70
C GLY A 622 -0.53 -1.75 7.62
N ALA A 623 -1.00 -2.82 6.99
CA ALA A 623 -0.29 -4.09 6.80
C ALA A 623 0.73 -4.00 5.65
N TYR A 624 1.66 -3.06 5.73
CA TYR A 624 2.73 -2.91 4.74
C TYR A 624 3.92 -3.81 5.10
N ILE A 625 4.84 -3.94 4.14
CA ILE A 625 6.20 -4.42 4.41
C ILE A 625 7.16 -3.24 4.32
N ASN A 626 8.25 -3.32 5.07
CA ASN A 626 9.14 -2.20 5.29
C ASN A 626 9.72 -1.74 3.96
N LYS A 627 9.67 -0.44 3.67
CA LYS A 627 10.13 0.04 2.38
C LYS A 627 11.66 0.23 2.37
N PRO A 628 12.41 -0.25 1.34
CA PRO A 628 13.82 0.12 1.15
C PRO A 628 13.97 1.65 1.15
N ASP A 629 14.97 2.19 1.86
CA ASP A 629 15.29 3.61 1.70
C ASP A 629 15.81 3.79 0.29
N GLU A 630 15.02 4.37 -0.60
CA GLU A 630 15.40 4.54 -2.00
C GLU A 630 16.31 5.79 -2.20
N GLY A 631 16.52 6.66 -1.20
CA GLY A 631 17.48 7.79 -1.23
C GLY A 631 16.95 9.24 -1.02
N ASN A 632 17.59 10.02 -0.15
CA ASN A 632 17.18 11.37 0.32
C ASN A 632 17.37 12.55 -0.67
N THR A 633 16.59 12.66 -1.75
CA THR A 633 16.53 13.90 -2.56
C THR A 633 15.19 14.60 -2.41
N TYR A 634 15.17 15.93 -2.49
CA TYR A 634 13.95 16.75 -2.47
C TYR A 634 13.81 17.42 -3.84
N SER A 635 12.57 17.70 -4.25
CA SER A 635 12.33 18.50 -5.46
C SER A 635 12.52 19.99 -5.15
N VAL A 636 12.65 20.86 -6.16
CA VAL A 636 12.56 22.33 -5.97
C VAL A 636 11.36 22.81 -6.77
N ASN A 637 10.28 23.26 -6.12
CA ASN A 637 9.02 23.65 -6.81
C ASN A 637 9.16 24.98 -7.56
N SER A 638 10.17 25.79 -7.24
CA SER A 638 10.44 27.07 -7.90
C SER A 638 11.87 27.54 -7.61
N THR A 639 12.62 27.91 -8.65
CA THR A 639 13.97 28.50 -8.52
C THR A 639 13.95 29.94 -8.02
N THR A 640 12.80 30.62 -7.99
CA THR A 640 12.66 32.01 -7.52
C THR A 640 12.28 32.13 -6.04
N ASP A 641 11.63 31.13 -5.43
CA ASP A 641 11.07 31.25 -4.07
C ASP A 641 11.83 30.52 -2.95
N SER A 642 12.98 29.89 -3.24
CA SER A 642 13.80 29.18 -2.22
C SER A 642 13.01 28.22 -1.33
N GLN A 643 11.91 27.64 -1.82
CA GLN A 643 11.04 26.74 -1.05
C GLN A 643 11.70 25.36 -0.95
N GLN A 644 12.05 24.93 0.27
CA GLN A 644 12.50 23.56 0.55
C GLN A 644 11.30 22.60 0.53
N LEU A 645 11.47 21.44 -0.11
CA LEU A 645 10.39 20.46 -0.31
C LEU A 645 10.58 19.15 0.47
N VAL A 646 9.45 18.44 0.56
CA VAL A 646 9.32 17.08 1.09
C VAL A 646 10.33 16.16 0.38
N PRO A 647 11.29 15.55 1.11
CA PRO A 647 12.16 14.54 0.53
C PRO A 647 11.33 13.47 -0.19
N TYR A 648 11.74 13.02 -1.38
CA TYR A 648 11.12 12.03 -2.27
C TYR A 648 9.87 12.46 -3.06
N PHE A 649 9.36 13.67 -2.87
CA PHE A 649 8.04 14.08 -3.39
C PHE A 649 8.12 15.43 -4.12
N SER A 650 7.37 15.54 -5.22
CA SER A 650 7.05 16.83 -5.85
C SER A 650 5.81 17.47 -5.22
N ARG A 651 4.86 16.62 -4.81
CA ARG A 651 3.66 16.94 -4.03
C ARG A 651 3.33 15.78 -3.09
N PRO A 652 2.52 15.95 -2.01
CA PRO A 652 2.22 14.87 -1.05
C PRO A 652 1.71 13.56 -1.67
N ASP A 653 1.08 13.63 -2.84
CA ASP A 653 0.49 12.55 -3.61
C ASP A 653 1.37 12.06 -4.77
N ILE A 654 2.23 12.91 -5.35
CA ILE A 654 3.03 12.61 -6.55
C ILE A 654 4.52 12.41 -6.20
N PRO A 655 5.13 11.26 -6.54
CA PRO A 655 6.55 11.04 -6.27
C PRO A 655 7.35 12.03 -7.12
N TRP A 656 8.46 12.54 -6.58
CA TRP A 656 9.44 13.20 -7.45
C TRP A 656 9.95 12.19 -8.49
N HIS A 657 10.49 12.60 -9.63
CA HIS A 657 11.10 11.69 -10.60
C HIS A 657 12.63 11.82 -10.48
N GLY A 658 13.27 10.72 -10.14
CA GLY A 658 14.69 10.58 -9.82
C GLY A 658 15.55 11.17 -10.92
N GLY A 659 16.44 12.10 -10.59
CA GLY A 659 17.44 12.65 -11.50
C GLY A 659 18.79 11.96 -11.34
N THR A 660 19.80 12.47 -12.05
CA THR A 660 21.14 11.90 -12.18
C THR A 660 21.96 11.72 -10.90
N THR A 661 21.46 12.17 -9.73
CA THR A 661 22.15 12.14 -8.42
C THR A 661 21.89 10.86 -7.60
N TYR A 662 21.12 9.92 -8.12
CA TYR A 662 20.75 8.65 -7.48
C TYR A 662 21.80 7.55 -7.72
N PHE A 663 22.80 7.39 -6.85
CA PHE A 663 23.61 6.15 -6.83
C PHE A 663 24.26 5.84 -5.46
N SER A 664 23.87 4.72 -4.85
CA SER A 664 24.75 3.66 -4.27
C SER A 664 23.88 2.49 -3.73
N PRO A 665 24.34 1.23 -3.72
CA PRO A 665 23.57 0.10 -3.17
C PRO A 665 23.17 0.25 -1.69
N ASN A 666 24.01 0.89 -0.87
CA ASN A 666 23.69 1.20 0.53
C ASN A 666 22.77 2.43 0.70
N ARG A 667 22.50 3.17 -0.38
CA ARG A 667 21.42 4.17 -0.45
C ARG A 667 20.09 3.56 -0.89
N GLN A 668 20.02 2.25 -1.17
CA GLN A 668 18.82 1.54 -1.61
C GLN A 668 18.28 0.60 -0.52
N VAL A 669 19.16 -0.08 0.23
CA VAL A 669 18.76 -0.88 1.40
C VAL A 669 19.74 -0.58 2.52
N ALA A 670 19.23 -0.16 3.68
CA ALA A 670 20.08 0.20 4.81
C ALA A 670 20.78 -1.03 5.40
N SER A 671 20.02 -2.10 5.67
CA SER A 671 20.54 -3.39 6.12
C SER A 671 19.46 -4.48 6.05
N PRO A 672 19.79 -5.76 6.36
CA PRO A 672 18.79 -6.83 6.51
C PRO A 672 17.74 -6.56 7.58
N GLY A 673 17.93 -5.54 8.45
CA GLY A 673 16.90 -5.08 9.38
C GLY A 673 15.62 -4.59 8.68
N MET A 674 15.71 -4.32 7.38
CA MET A 674 14.55 -4.03 6.55
C MET A 674 13.56 -5.20 6.42
N PHE A 675 13.93 -6.43 6.78
CA PHE A 675 12.99 -7.58 6.74
C PHE A 675 12.00 -7.62 7.90
N GLY A 676 12.11 -6.74 8.90
CA GLY A 676 11.32 -6.78 10.14
C GLY A 676 9.81 -6.86 9.90
N SER A 677 9.27 -6.11 8.94
CA SER A 677 7.82 -6.09 8.68
C SER A 677 7.31 -7.24 7.78
N LEU A 678 8.13 -8.24 7.46
CA LEU A 678 7.69 -9.43 6.72
C LEU A 678 6.80 -10.33 7.61
N PRO A 679 5.64 -10.81 7.12
CA PRO A 679 4.70 -11.57 7.92
C PRO A 679 5.21 -12.99 8.25
N THR A 680 5.04 -13.42 9.51
CA THR A 680 5.52 -14.74 9.97
C THR A 680 4.40 -15.76 10.17
N GLY A 681 3.15 -15.38 9.85
CA GLY A 681 1.93 -16.14 10.12
C GLY A 681 1.06 -16.37 8.89
N VAL A 682 1.64 -16.66 7.72
CA VAL A 682 0.89 -16.86 6.47
C VAL A 682 0.34 -18.29 6.35
N GLN A 683 1.14 -19.30 6.69
CA GLN A 683 0.84 -20.71 6.49
C GLN A 683 0.10 -21.33 7.69
N ASN A 684 -0.86 -22.21 7.40
CA ASN A 684 -1.72 -22.87 8.42
C ASN A 684 -0.99 -23.89 9.30
N SER A 685 0.06 -24.53 8.78
CA SER A 685 0.77 -25.62 9.44
C SER A 685 1.97 -25.13 10.26
N GLY A 686 1.93 -25.47 11.56
CA GLY A 686 3.07 -25.36 12.47
C GLY A 686 2.82 -26.17 13.74
N SER A 687 3.88 -26.56 14.44
CA SER A 687 3.86 -27.39 15.64
C SER A 687 2.99 -26.79 16.77
N SER A 688 2.41 -27.65 17.61
CA SER A 688 1.65 -27.26 18.81
C SER A 688 2.48 -26.35 19.72
N GLY A 689 2.09 -25.07 19.82
CA GLY A 689 2.76 -24.10 20.70
C GLY A 689 2.76 -22.63 20.24
N GLY A 690 2.58 -22.32 18.95
CA GLY A 690 2.50 -20.91 18.50
C GLY A 690 2.70 -20.62 17.00
N LEU A 691 2.52 -21.61 16.13
CA LEU A 691 3.21 -21.64 14.82
C LEU A 691 2.27 -21.63 13.60
N ARG A 692 1.00 -21.23 13.81
CA ARG A 692 -0.08 -21.28 12.81
C ARG A 692 -0.19 -19.95 12.04
N ARG A 693 -1.12 -19.94 11.06
CA ARG A 693 -1.62 -18.74 10.39
C ARG A 693 -2.11 -17.74 11.42
N GLU A 694 -1.58 -16.53 11.39
CA GLU A 694 -1.84 -15.49 12.37
C GLU A 694 -1.66 -14.11 11.71
N PRO A 695 -2.71 -13.26 11.69
CA PRO A 695 -2.64 -11.93 11.12
C PRO A 695 -1.84 -10.99 12.03
N TRP A 696 -1.31 -9.91 11.46
CA TRP A 696 -0.62 -8.84 12.21
C TRP A 696 0.54 -9.34 13.08
N ARG A 697 1.29 -10.33 12.57
CA ARG A 697 2.52 -10.84 13.17
C ARG A 697 3.66 -10.80 12.17
N THR A 698 4.70 -10.03 12.44
CA THR A 698 5.86 -9.87 11.56
C THR A 698 7.13 -10.48 12.16
N LEU A 699 8.28 -10.28 11.51
CA LEU A 699 9.57 -10.47 12.18
C LEU A 699 9.77 -9.32 13.18
N MET A 700 10.73 -9.48 14.09
CA MET A 700 10.96 -8.49 15.14
C MET A 700 12.44 -8.27 15.39
N PHE A 701 12.91 -7.05 15.09
CA PHE A 701 14.31 -6.65 15.11
C PHE A 701 14.59 -5.49 16.07
N ARG A 702 13.88 -5.47 17.21
CA ARG A 702 14.10 -4.55 18.33
C ARG A 702 13.61 -5.20 19.63
N PRO A 703 13.92 -4.66 20.82
CA PRO A 703 13.33 -5.15 22.07
C PRO A 703 11.84 -4.84 22.14
N GLN A 704 11.03 -5.81 22.58
CA GLN A 704 9.61 -5.61 22.88
C GLN A 704 9.26 -6.27 24.20
N THR A 705 8.73 -5.45 25.09
CA THR A 705 8.23 -5.86 26.39
C THR A 705 7.08 -4.94 26.77
N TRP A 706 6.24 -5.45 27.67
CA TRP A 706 4.97 -4.84 28.04
C TRP A 706 4.94 -4.67 29.56
N SER A 707 4.30 -3.61 30.05
CA SER A 707 4.21 -3.33 31.48
C SER A 707 3.39 -4.40 32.21
N GLN A 708 2.29 -4.84 31.60
CA GLN A 708 1.44 -5.86 32.20
C GLN A 708 1.86 -7.29 31.82
N PRO A 709 1.82 -8.24 32.78
CA PRO A 709 1.95 -9.66 32.49
C PRO A 709 0.90 -10.13 31.47
N MET A 710 1.33 -11.05 30.60
CA MET A 710 0.51 -11.58 29.50
C MET A 710 -0.80 -12.19 30.03
N GLY A 711 -1.94 -11.70 29.53
CA GLY A 711 -3.30 -12.12 29.94
C GLY A 711 -4.08 -11.07 30.74
N GLN A 712 -3.41 -10.08 31.33
CA GLN A 712 -4.06 -8.98 32.05
C GLN A 712 -4.33 -7.75 31.16
N ARG A 713 -3.49 -7.54 30.12
CA ARG A 713 -3.80 -6.60 29.04
C ARG A 713 -4.70 -7.30 28.02
N THR A 714 -5.98 -6.94 27.98
CA THR A 714 -6.96 -7.56 27.07
C THR A 714 -6.51 -7.43 25.61
N GLY A 715 -6.10 -8.54 25.01
CA GLY A 715 -5.78 -8.67 23.59
C GLY A 715 -4.29 -8.82 23.23
N GLN A 716 -3.34 -8.53 24.13
CA GLN A 716 -1.92 -8.37 23.75
C GLN A 716 -1.05 -9.56 24.22
N LYS A 717 -0.06 -9.96 23.42
CA LYS A 717 0.82 -11.11 23.66
C LYS A 717 2.30 -10.76 23.46
N ASN A 718 3.17 -11.51 24.14
CA ASN A 718 4.61 -11.46 23.87
C ASN A 718 4.88 -11.90 22.43
N HIS A 719 5.72 -11.15 21.74
CA HIS A 719 6.07 -11.44 20.37
C HIS A 719 7.06 -12.62 20.34
N ILE A 720 6.78 -13.62 19.50
CA ILE A 720 7.59 -14.84 19.43
C ILE A 720 8.99 -14.60 18.87
N GLY A 721 9.18 -13.49 18.15
CA GLY A 721 10.46 -13.03 17.61
C GLY A 721 11.44 -12.54 18.66
N ALA A 722 10.97 -12.20 19.86
CA ALA A 722 11.83 -11.83 20.98
C ALA A 722 12.65 -13.04 21.47
N PRO A 723 13.82 -12.81 22.12
CA PRO A 723 14.51 -13.88 22.82
C PRO A 723 13.68 -14.42 23.98
N LYS A 724 13.87 -15.70 24.34
CA LYS A 724 13.23 -16.26 25.53
C LYS A 724 13.71 -15.57 26.81
N MET A 725 15.02 -15.30 26.90
CA MET A 725 15.65 -14.58 28.00
C MET A 725 16.75 -13.64 27.48
N LEU A 726 16.82 -12.42 28.04
CA LEU A 726 18.00 -11.56 27.93
C LEU A 726 19.10 -12.08 28.83
N LYS A 727 20.20 -12.50 28.21
CA LYS A 727 21.40 -12.96 28.91
C LYS A 727 22.25 -11.76 29.33
N GLY A 728 23.11 -11.97 30.33
CA GLY A 728 24.05 -10.94 30.79
C GLY A 728 23.50 -9.97 31.84
N TYR A 729 22.30 -10.18 32.39
CA TYR A 729 21.76 -9.36 33.48
C TYR A 729 21.64 -10.20 34.75
N GLY A 730 22.74 -10.32 35.49
CA GLY A 730 22.86 -11.21 36.66
C GLY A 730 22.95 -12.70 36.30
N LYS A 731 22.97 -13.58 37.31
CA LYS A 731 23.21 -15.03 37.14
C LYS A 731 22.13 -15.75 36.30
N ASN A 732 20.87 -15.31 36.39
CA ASN A 732 19.74 -15.98 35.75
C ASN A 732 19.27 -15.30 34.46
N GLY A 733 19.82 -14.13 34.11
CA GLY A 733 19.29 -13.28 33.04
C GLY A 733 17.89 -12.75 33.35
N ARG A 734 17.23 -12.15 32.34
CA ARG A 734 15.86 -11.63 32.45
C ARG A 734 14.92 -12.29 31.43
N ASN A 735 13.80 -12.83 31.90
CA ASN A 735 12.77 -13.42 31.03
C ASN A 735 12.09 -12.36 30.15
N LEU A 736 12.00 -12.63 28.83
CA LEU A 736 11.18 -11.87 27.88
C LEU A 736 10.07 -12.71 27.25
N TYR A 737 10.01 -14.02 27.54
CA TYR A 737 8.94 -14.93 27.13
C TYR A 737 8.73 -15.05 25.61
N GLY A 738 9.74 -14.71 24.81
CA GLY A 738 9.78 -15.04 23.38
C GLY A 738 10.21 -16.48 23.12
N VAL A 739 10.53 -16.80 21.86
CA VAL A 739 10.90 -18.15 21.42
C VAL A 739 12.25 -18.12 20.72
N ASP A 740 13.20 -18.89 21.23
CA ASP A 740 14.53 -19.03 20.64
C ASP A 740 14.48 -19.91 19.36
N PRO A 741 15.27 -19.62 18.31
CA PRO A 741 16.17 -18.47 18.21
C PRO A 741 15.42 -17.13 17.99
N PRO A 742 15.93 -16.00 18.49
CA PRO A 742 15.37 -14.67 18.22
C PRO A 742 15.40 -14.30 16.73
N ASP A 743 14.44 -13.49 16.28
CA ASP A 743 14.27 -13.18 14.84
C ASP A 743 15.40 -12.33 14.27
N TYR A 744 15.95 -11.41 15.07
CA TYR A 744 17.07 -10.55 14.62
C TYR A 744 18.27 -11.35 14.08
N LEU A 745 18.41 -12.63 14.43
CA LEU A 745 19.47 -13.50 13.90
C LEU A 745 19.30 -13.82 12.40
N PHE A 746 18.13 -13.57 11.81
CA PHE A 746 17.98 -13.58 10.36
C PHE A 746 18.94 -12.58 9.69
N MET A 747 19.25 -11.46 10.34
CA MET A 747 20.11 -10.43 9.77
C MET A 747 21.53 -10.94 9.52
N ASP A 748 22.03 -11.87 10.36
CA ASP A 748 23.38 -12.42 10.25
C ASP A 748 23.60 -13.35 9.04
N PHE A 749 22.52 -13.81 8.38
CA PHE A 749 22.64 -14.57 7.14
C PHE A 749 22.95 -13.68 5.91
N PHE A 750 22.85 -12.36 6.06
CA PHE A 750 23.01 -11.41 4.96
C PHE A 750 24.15 -10.44 5.26
N TRP A 751 25.25 -10.58 4.54
CA TRP A 751 26.39 -9.68 4.68
C TRP A 751 26.25 -8.45 3.78
N MET A 752 26.43 -7.26 4.35
CA MET A 752 26.52 -6.00 3.61
C MET A 752 27.88 -5.32 3.82
N PRO A 753 28.57 -4.86 2.75
CA PRO A 753 29.80 -4.09 2.85
C PRO A 753 29.50 -2.63 3.29
N MET A 754 30.46 -1.99 3.95
CA MET A 754 30.40 -0.54 4.23
C MET A 754 30.96 0.24 3.03
N VAL A 755 30.19 1.20 2.51
CA VAL A 755 30.55 2.02 1.36
C VAL A 755 30.30 3.50 1.69
N GLN A 756 31.31 4.36 1.57
CA GLN A 756 31.19 5.82 1.51
C GLN A 756 32.11 6.35 0.42
N PRO A 757 31.59 7.11 -0.56
CA PRO A 757 31.86 7.02 -2.03
C PRO A 757 32.70 5.86 -2.64
N TYR A 758 33.40 5.07 -1.85
CA TYR A 758 34.25 3.92 -2.14
C TYR A 758 34.01 2.84 -1.07
N VAL A 759 34.37 1.59 -1.36
CA VAL A 759 34.23 0.47 -0.43
C VAL A 759 35.22 0.63 0.73
N ILE A 760 34.71 0.81 1.95
CA ILE A 760 35.53 0.92 3.17
C ILE A 760 36.00 -0.47 3.63
N SER A 761 35.19 -1.51 3.42
CA SER A 761 35.52 -2.88 3.83
C SER A 761 35.37 -3.86 2.67
N GLN A 762 36.43 -4.62 2.38
CA GLN A 762 36.34 -5.79 1.50
C GLN A 762 35.46 -6.88 2.14
N PRO A 763 34.90 -7.83 1.36
CA PRO A 763 34.07 -8.87 1.96
C PRO A 763 34.90 -9.73 2.95
N GLY A 764 34.32 -10.06 4.11
CA GLY A 764 35.03 -10.70 5.23
C GLY A 764 35.90 -9.76 6.09
N SER A 765 36.09 -8.50 5.68
CA SER A 765 36.75 -7.48 6.50
C SER A 765 35.76 -6.74 7.40
N THR A 766 36.20 -6.43 8.62
CA THR A 766 35.48 -5.58 9.58
C THR A 766 36.04 -4.16 9.63
N ALA A 767 36.90 -3.77 8.68
CA ALA A 767 37.44 -2.42 8.61
C ALA A 767 36.31 -1.38 8.55
N GLY A 768 36.42 -0.31 9.34
CA GLY A 768 35.39 0.73 9.44
C GLY A 768 34.13 0.33 10.24
N LYS A 769 34.00 -0.91 10.72
CA LYS A 769 32.93 -1.33 11.63
C LYS A 769 33.35 -1.13 13.10
N ILE A 770 32.37 -0.86 13.95
CA ILE A 770 32.55 -0.61 15.38
C ILE A 770 32.21 -1.86 16.17
N ASN A 771 33.12 -2.28 17.04
CA ASN A 771 32.92 -3.48 17.85
C ASN A 771 31.93 -3.19 18.99
N LEU A 772 30.84 -3.97 19.07
CA LEU A 772 29.87 -3.93 20.19
C LEU A 772 30.53 -4.18 21.54
N ASN A 773 31.54 -5.08 21.57
CA ASN A 773 32.31 -5.38 22.77
C ASN A 773 33.39 -4.32 23.01
N TYR A 774 33.01 -3.20 23.61
CA TYR A 774 33.97 -2.15 23.94
C TYR A 774 34.87 -2.50 25.15
N GLN A 775 34.50 -3.50 25.95
CA GLN A 775 35.42 -4.17 26.89
C GLN A 775 36.15 -5.32 26.18
N MET A 776 37.47 -5.42 26.36
CA MET A 776 38.27 -6.52 25.83
C MET A 776 38.67 -7.48 26.95
N ALA A 777 38.56 -8.78 26.72
CA ALA A 777 39.23 -9.76 27.57
C ALA A 777 40.70 -9.90 27.13
N PRO A 778 41.70 -9.91 28.04
CA PRO A 778 41.60 -9.70 29.49
C PRO A 778 41.62 -8.22 29.94
N PHE A 779 41.80 -7.25 29.02
CA PHE A 779 41.92 -5.81 29.30
C PHE A 779 40.60 -5.11 29.69
N ARG A 780 39.87 -5.64 30.69
CA ARG A 780 38.56 -5.13 31.11
C ARG A 780 38.60 -3.72 31.74
N HIS A 781 39.78 -3.24 32.13
CA HIS A 781 39.99 -1.89 32.63
C HIS A 781 39.96 -0.83 31.50
N ILE A 782 40.04 -1.23 30.22
CA ILE A 782 39.97 -0.33 29.08
C ILE A 782 38.52 -0.21 28.60
N ARG A 783 37.95 0.99 28.68
CA ARG A 783 36.61 1.32 28.15
C ARG A 783 36.72 2.03 26.79
N ARG A 784 36.19 1.42 25.72
CA ARG A 784 36.26 1.95 24.34
C ARG A 784 34.89 2.36 23.78
N ALA A 785 34.04 2.95 24.61
CA ALA A 785 32.64 3.21 24.26
C ALA A 785 32.42 4.37 23.26
N THR A 786 33.46 5.17 22.97
CA THR A 786 33.38 6.33 22.06
C THR A 786 32.85 5.97 20.67
N GLY A 787 33.20 4.79 20.14
CA GLY A 787 32.67 4.33 18.85
C GLY A 787 31.16 4.11 18.89
N LEU A 788 30.63 3.46 19.92
CA LEU A 788 29.18 3.29 20.05
C LEU A 788 28.46 4.62 20.24
N ALA A 789 29.06 5.54 21.00
CA ALA A 789 28.50 6.88 21.13
C ALA A 789 28.42 7.61 19.77
N ALA A 790 29.44 7.46 18.93
CA ALA A 790 29.42 8.05 17.58
C ALA A 790 28.35 7.43 16.68
N VAL A 791 28.11 6.11 16.77
CA VAL A 791 27.05 5.43 16.00
C VAL A 791 25.66 5.88 16.45
N MET A 792 25.40 5.88 17.76
CA MET A 792 24.10 6.27 18.33
C MET A 792 23.79 7.75 18.10
N LYS A 793 24.80 8.62 18.10
CA LYS A 793 24.63 10.07 17.84
C LYS A 793 24.02 10.37 16.47
N SER A 794 24.23 9.51 15.48
CA SER A 794 23.69 9.70 14.12
C SER A 794 22.26 9.20 13.93
N GLU A 795 21.66 8.59 14.97
CA GLU A 795 20.34 7.99 14.89
C GLU A 795 19.29 8.86 15.58
N ILE A 796 18.07 8.82 15.03
CA ILE A 796 16.90 9.50 15.56
C ILE A 796 15.83 8.45 15.90
N LEU A 797 15.32 8.50 17.12
CA LEU A 797 14.17 7.73 17.57
C LEU A 797 12.90 8.51 17.22
N THR A 798 12.09 7.94 16.33
CA THR A 798 10.73 8.44 16.12
C THR A 798 9.82 7.80 17.17
N ALA A 799 9.10 8.61 17.93
CA ALA A 799 8.15 8.18 18.93
C ALA A 799 6.95 9.14 18.94
N VAL A 800 5.84 8.69 18.36
CA VAL A 800 4.59 9.45 18.21
C VAL A 800 3.65 9.12 19.38
N PRO A 801 3.29 10.11 20.21
CA PRO A 801 2.34 9.90 21.31
C PRO A 801 0.97 9.47 20.81
N THR A 802 0.30 8.58 21.54
CA THR A 802 -1.06 8.14 21.18
C THR A 802 -2.08 9.30 21.14
N THR A 803 -1.83 10.35 21.93
CA THR A 803 -2.65 11.57 21.97
C THR A 803 -2.55 12.42 20.69
N ASP A 804 -1.50 12.24 19.89
CA ASP A 804 -1.27 12.99 18.65
C ASP A 804 -1.86 12.31 17.40
N ALA A 805 -2.64 11.23 17.59
CA ALA A 805 -3.27 10.45 16.51
C ALA A 805 -4.02 11.29 15.45
N TYR A 806 -4.60 12.41 15.85
CA TYR A 806 -5.38 13.28 14.97
C TYR A 806 -4.50 14.19 14.08
N ASP A 807 -3.26 14.46 14.50
CA ASP A 807 -2.38 15.42 13.85
C ASP A 807 -1.20 14.78 13.10
N TYR A 808 -0.75 13.58 13.49
CA TYR A 808 0.55 13.05 13.05
C TYR A 808 0.69 12.82 11.53
N LEU A 809 -0.41 12.64 10.80
CA LEU A 809 -0.41 12.50 9.32
C LEU A 809 -0.89 13.74 8.58
N ARG A 810 -1.26 14.78 9.32
CA ARG A 810 -1.74 16.04 8.77
C ARG A 810 -0.62 17.04 8.66
N GLN A 811 -0.74 17.91 7.66
CA GLN A 811 -0.03 19.18 7.67
C GLN A 811 -0.70 20.11 8.72
N PRO A 812 0.05 21.03 9.35
CA PRO A 812 -0.56 22.12 10.12
C PRO A 812 -1.48 22.97 9.20
N SER A 813 -2.29 23.89 9.75
CA SER A 813 -3.34 24.74 9.10
C SER A 813 -3.00 25.30 7.69
N PRO A 814 -3.88 25.96 6.92
CA PRO A 814 -3.50 26.47 5.59
C PRO A 814 -2.23 27.34 5.64
N ALA A 815 -1.29 27.13 4.70
CA ALA A 815 -0.07 27.92 4.63
C ALA A 815 -0.41 29.43 4.57
N PRO A 816 0.22 30.28 5.39
CA PRO A 816 0.00 31.72 5.36
C PRO A 816 0.36 32.26 3.98
N ALA A 817 -0.46 33.18 3.48
CA ALA A 817 -0.16 33.87 2.23
C ALA A 817 1.24 34.51 2.33
N ASN A 818 2.07 34.30 1.29
CA ASN A 818 3.39 34.91 1.11
C ASN A 818 4.51 34.47 2.08
N GLN A 819 4.44 33.27 2.69
CA GLN A 819 5.58 32.71 3.43
C GLN A 819 6.32 31.61 2.66
N SER A 820 7.66 31.67 2.66
CA SER A 820 8.57 30.62 2.18
C SER A 820 8.43 29.38 3.07
N LEU A 821 8.01 28.26 2.49
CA LEU A 821 7.44 27.10 3.18
C LEU A 821 8.44 26.30 4.04
N THR A 822 8.40 26.52 5.36
CA THR A 822 8.79 25.52 6.40
C THR A 822 7.57 25.00 7.15
N TRP A 823 6.44 24.81 6.47
CA TRP A 823 5.12 24.60 7.06
C TRP A 823 4.85 23.13 7.45
N PHE A 824 5.73 22.55 8.26
CA PHE A 824 5.55 21.25 8.90
C PHE A 824 5.43 21.43 10.42
N TRP A 825 4.89 20.42 11.11
CA TRP A 825 4.96 20.36 12.57
C TRP A 825 6.42 20.44 12.98
N LYS A 826 6.74 21.37 13.88
CA LYS A 826 8.09 21.59 14.37
C LYS A 826 8.24 20.97 15.75
N ASP A 827 9.39 20.35 15.98
CA ASP A 827 9.81 19.89 17.31
C ASP A 827 10.37 21.05 18.16
N ASP A 828 9.64 22.19 18.21
CA ASP A 828 10.09 23.43 18.89
C ASP A 828 8.95 24.16 19.65
N SER A 829 9.23 25.37 20.14
CA SER A 829 8.30 26.22 20.89
C SER A 829 7.36 27.06 20.03
N SER A 830 7.24 26.78 18.73
CA SER A 830 6.45 27.60 17.79
C SER A 830 4.93 27.51 17.99
N ALA A 831 4.23 28.54 17.50
CA ALA A 831 2.78 28.74 17.65
C ALA A 831 1.90 27.64 17.00
N SER A 832 2.48 26.82 16.11
CA SER A 832 1.82 25.68 15.47
C SER A 832 1.55 24.50 16.42
N GLY A 833 2.09 24.50 17.64
CA GLY A 833 1.88 23.47 18.66
C GLY A 833 3.10 22.57 18.85
N LYS A 834 3.48 22.32 20.11
CA LYS A 834 4.63 21.51 20.50
C LYS A 834 4.37 20.04 20.17
N LYS A 835 5.05 19.49 19.17
CA LYS A 835 5.10 18.05 18.91
C LYS A 835 6.52 17.57 19.20
N TYR A 836 6.67 16.42 19.84
CA TYR A 836 7.99 15.84 20.11
C TYR A 836 7.99 14.45 19.50
N TRP A 837 8.13 14.36 18.18
CA TRP A 837 8.07 13.07 17.49
C TRP A 837 9.45 12.49 17.25
N HIS A 838 10.46 13.33 17.08
CA HIS A 838 11.82 12.92 16.75
C HIS A 838 12.79 13.25 17.90
N ARG A 839 13.51 12.24 18.40
CA ARG A 839 14.40 12.36 19.57
C ARG A 839 15.78 11.77 19.29
N GLU A 840 16.81 12.40 19.84
CA GLU A 840 18.14 11.78 19.93
C GLU A 840 18.12 10.59 20.88
N ILE A 841 19.06 9.67 20.73
CA ILE A 841 19.31 8.61 21.72
C ILE A 841 20.08 9.21 22.91
N ASP A 842 19.59 9.01 24.12
CA ASP A 842 20.33 9.20 25.36
C ASP A 842 21.43 8.14 25.44
N THR A 843 22.56 8.49 24.84
CA THR A 843 23.72 7.61 24.67
C THR A 843 24.32 7.24 26.01
N GLU A 844 24.34 8.16 26.98
CA GLU A 844 24.92 7.88 28.29
C GLU A 844 24.06 6.87 29.06
N ALA A 845 22.74 7.09 29.12
CA ALA A 845 21.84 6.16 29.77
C ALA A 845 21.80 4.80 29.06
N THR A 846 21.78 4.79 27.73
CA THR A 846 21.79 3.55 26.93
C THR A 846 23.06 2.74 27.20
N LEU A 847 24.24 3.37 27.26
CA LEU A 847 25.50 2.67 27.53
C LEU A 847 25.62 2.14 28.98
N LYS A 848 24.87 2.67 29.95
CA LYS A 848 24.81 2.08 31.30
C LYS A 848 24.22 0.67 31.28
N LEU A 849 23.26 0.40 30.38
CA LEU A 849 22.71 -0.94 30.19
C LEU A 849 23.72 -1.93 29.57
N PHE A 850 24.63 -1.44 28.73
CA PHE A 850 25.76 -2.23 28.24
C PHE A 850 26.76 -2.52 29.35
N ASP A 851 27.05 -1.53 30.19
CA ASP A 851 27.97 -1.68 31.33
C ASP A 851 27.47 -2.71 32.34
N GLU A 852 26.16 -2.73 32.62
CA GLU A 852 25.54 -3.76 33.45
C GLU A 852 25.77 -5.15 32.85
N ARG A 853 25.58 -5.32 31.52
CA ARG A 853 25.86 -6.59 30.85
C ARG A 853 27.31 -7.02 30.99
N PHE A 854 28.23 -6.14 30.67
CA PHE A 854 29.66 -6.45 30.75
C PHE A 854 30.14 -6.75 32.17
N SER A 855 29.54 -6.08 33.18
CA SER A 855 29.82 -6.34 34.59
C SER A 855 29.47 -7.77 35.02
N SER A 856 28.52 -8.43 34.34
CA SER A 856 28.21 -9.85 34.55
C SER A 856 29.20 -10.82 33.88
N GLY A 857 30.18 -10.31 33.13
CA GLY A 857 31.11 -11.11 32.33
C GLY A 857 30.55 -11.51 30.95
N PHE A 858 29.45 -10.89 30.51
CA PHE A 858 28.85 -11.12 29.21
C PHE A 858 29.71 -10.59 28.05
N ALA A 859 29.60 -11.23 26.88
CA ALA A 859 30.17 -10.73 25.63
C ALA A 859 29.17 -10.96 24.50
N PHE A 860 29.00 -9.95 23.64
CA PHE A 860 28.21 -10.07 22.42
C PHE A 860 28.95 -10.97 21.42
N ILE A 861 28.25 -11.95 20.85
CA ILE A 861 28.80 -12.89 19.87
C ILE A 861 28.23 -12.65 18.46
N SER A 862 27.12 -11.91 18.35
CA SER A 862 26.55 -11.44 17.09
C SER A 862 26.34 -9.91 17.09
N PRO A 863 26.59 -9.21 15.97
CA PRO A 863 26.24 -7.79 15.81
C PRO A 863 24.72 -7.54 15.89
N ALA A 864 23.89 -8.53 15.53
CA ALA A 864 22.43 -8.42 15.57
C ALA A 864 21.89 -8.32 17.01
N GLN A 865 22.68 -8.67 18.03
CA GLN A 865 22.31 -8.48 19.43
C GLN A 865 22.13 -7.00 19.83
N ILE A 866 22.48 -6.04 18.97
CA ILE A 866 22.04 -4.65 19.16
C ILE A 866 20.51 -4.56 19.29
N CYS A 867 19.75 -5.43 18.59
CA CYS A 867 18.30 -5.55 18.68
C CYS A 867 17.80 -6.06 20.05
N GLU A 868 18.69 -6.45 20.97
CA GLU A 868 18.36 -6.77 22.36
C GLU A 868 18.53 -5.57 23.31
N MET A 869 19.09 -4.47 22.83
CA MET A 869 19.41 -3.29 23.65
C MET A 869 18.32 -2.23 23.51
N TYR A 870 17.76 -1.78 24.63
CA TYR A 870 16.80 -0.68 24.62
C TYR A 870 17.53 0.63 24.32
N LEU A 871 17.15 1.30 23.24
CA LEU A 871 17.62 2.65 22.90
C LEU A 871 16.73 3.65 23.63
N LEU A 872 17.33 4.44 24.52
CA LEU A 872 16.59 5.34 25.39
C LEU A 872 16.46 6.71 24.73
N PRO A 873 15.25 7.29 24.60
CA PRO A 873 15.08 8.60 24.00
C PRO A 873 15.54 9.70 24.97
N LYS A 874 16.20 10.72 24.43
CA LYS A 874 16.61 11.92 25.15
C LYS A 874 15.52 12.98 25.07
N PRO A 875 15.27 13.77 26.13
CA PRO A 875 14.35 14.90 26.06
C PRO A 875 14.83 15.92 25.01
N VAL A 876 13.91 16.38 24.14
CA VAL A 876 14.23 17.34 23.07
C VAL A 876 14.69 18.68 23.65
N ASN A 877 14.00 19.14 24.69
CA ASN A 877 14.32 20.34 25.45
C ASN A 877 13.69 20.24 26.86
N SER A 878 13.85 21.29 27.67
CA SER A 878 13.34 21.32 29.05
C SER A 878 11.82 21.26 29.20
N SER A 879 11.06 21.46 28.11
CA SER A 879 9.60 21.33 28.06
C SER A 879 9.11 19.95 27.61
N ASP A 880 10.01 19.02 27.24
CA ASP A 880 9.63 17.64 26.89
C ASP A 880 9.44 16.83 28.18
N THR A 881 8.18 16.71 28.62
CA THR A 881 7.79 15.93 29.79
C THR A 881 7.37 14.50 29.45
N LEU A 882 7.47 14.09 28.18
CA LEU A 882 7.11 12.74 27.72
C LEU A 882 8.23 11.72 27.98
N VAL A 883 9.40 12.19 28.40
CA VAL A 883 10.59 11.42 28.73
C VAL A 883 10.99 11.77 30.17
N PRO A 884 11.43 10.80 31.00
CA PRO A 884 11.93 11.10 32.35
C PRO A 884 13.19 11.97 32.31
N THR A 885 13.41 12.76 33.36
CA THR A 885 14.63 13.59 33.50
C THR A 885 15.90 12.76 33.59
N SER A 886 15.80 11.52 34.06
CA SER A 886 16.89 10.55 34.08
C SER A 886 16.31 9.15 33.97
N TRP A 887 16.84 8.37 33.03
CA TRP A 887 16.46 6.98 32.88
C TRP A 887 17.06 6.09 33.98
N PRO A 888 16.37 5.02 34.41
CA PRO A 888 16.95 4.00 35.25
C PRO A 888 18.21 3.39 34.65
N THR A 889 19.17 3.04 35.51
CA THR A 889 20.51 2.58 35.08
C THR A 889 20.67 1.06 35.09
N THR A 890 19.70 0.34 35.68
CA THR A 890 19.62 -1.13 35.64
C THR A 890 18.48 -1.57 34.75
N ILE A 891 18.61 -2.73 34.11
CA ILE A 891 17.54 -3.27 33.28
C ILE A 891 16.29 -3.49 34.14
N SER A 892 16.42 -4.04 35.35
CA SER A 892 15.32 -4.41 36.23
C SER A 892 14.37 -3.24 36.47
N ASP A 893 14.93 -2.10 36.88
CA ASP A 893 14.20 -0.85 37.14
C ASP A 893 13.66 -0.24 35.84
N LEU A 894 14.41 -0.35 34.72
CA LEU A 894 13.98 0.17 33.42
C LEU A 894 12.71 -0.51 32.90
N LEU A 895 12.53 -1.80 33.19
CA LEU A 895 11.31 -2.53 32.83
C LEU A 895 10.42 -2.82 34.07
N ASP A 896 10.49 -1.99 35.10
CA ASP A 896 9.50 -1.98 36.18
C ASP A 896 8.20 -1.35 35.65
N PRO A 897 7.08 -2.09 35.58
CA PRO A 897 5.83 -1.56 35.07
C PRO A 897 5.15 -0.53 35.97
N SER A 898 5.53 -0.47 37.24
CA SER A 898 4.97 0.49 38.20
C SER A 898 5.68 1.85 38.17
N SER A 899 6.83 1.93 37.50
CA SER A 899 7.64 3.14 37.41
C SER A 899 7.17 4.05 36.27
N SER A 900 7.03 5.35 36.57
CA SER A 900 6.80 6.39 35.55
C SER A 900 8.01 6.62 34.64
N SER A 901 9.20 6.22 35.08
CA SER A 901 10.46 6.29 34.31
C SER A 901 10.77 4.98 33.57
N SER A 902 9.79 4.08 33.46
CA SER A 902 9.89 2.82 32.74
C SER A 902 9.85 3.02 31.24
N ILE A 903 10.73 2.31 30.51
CA ILE A 903 10.68 2.31 29.04
C ILE A 903 9.41 1.62 28.52
N LEU A 904 8.80 0.74 29.34
CA LEU A 904 7.53 0.09 29.03
C LEU A 904 6.41 1.14 28.93
N THR A 905 6.24 1.92 30.00
CA THR A 905 5.26 3.00 30.09
C THR A 905 5.46 4.02 28.97
N PHE A 906 6.72 4.35 28.64
CA PHE A 906 7.03 5.22 27.50
C PHE A 906 6.45 4.66 26.20
N TRP A 907 6.81 3.44 25.79
CA TRP A 907 6.31 2.88 24.52
C TRP A 907 4.81 2.62 24.52
N GLU A 908 4.21 2.35 25.67
CA GLU A 908 2.75 2.19 25.82
C GLU A 908 1.98 3.51 25.67
N ASN A 909 2.63 4.64 25.90
CA ASN A 909 2.08 5.97 25.60
C ASN A 909 2.37 6.42 24.16
N HIS A 910 3.22 5.70 23.42
CA HIS A 910 3.64 6.00 22.04
C HIS A 910 3.27 4.87 21.06
N LEU A 911 2.11 4.24 21.26
CA LEU A 911 1.67 3.07 20.48
C LEU A 911 1.45 3.36 18.99
N LEU A 912 1.26 4.63 18.61
CA LEU A 912 1.16 5.07 17.22
C LEU A 912 2.48 4.96 16.45
N THR A 913 3.59 4.73 17.14
CA THR A 913 4.87 4.51 16.49
C THR A 913 4.89 3.14 15.84
N ALA A 914 4.79 3.10 14.51
CA ALA A 914 4.87 1.88 13.71
C ALA A 914 6.22 1.15 13.85
N ASP A 915 6.24 -0.15 13.56
CA ASP A 915 7.44 -0.98 13.74
C ASP A 915 8.57 -0.61 12.78
N ASN A 916 8.27 -0.31 11.51
CA ASN A 916 9.28 0.21 10.58
C ASN A 916 9.99 1.50 11.07
N LEU A 917 9.35 2.28 11.94
CA LEU A 917 9.95 3.46 12.58
C LEU A 917 10.75 3.08 13.84
N LYS A 918 10.21 2.18 14.69
CA LYS A 918 10.90 1.67 15.89
C LYS A 918 12.18 0.90 15.57
N GLU A 919 12.18 0.14 14.47
CA GLU A 919 13.28 -0.71 14.04
C GLU A 919 14.33 0.04 13.19
N ARG A 920 14.00 1.23 12.69
CA ARG A 920 14.88 2.01 11.81
C ARG A 920 16.27 2.26 12.42
N PRO A 921 16.41 2.67 13.69
CA PRO A 921 17.73 2.87 14.29
C PRO A 921 18.55 1.58 14.37
N TYR A 922 17.93 0.46 14.72
CA TYR A 922 18.61 -0.84 14.76
C TYR A 922 19.09 -1.28 13.37
N THR A 923 18.23 -1.07 12.37
CA THR A 923 18.51 -1.34 10.96
C THR A 923 19.71 -0.51 10.47
N ASN A 924 19.77 0.77 10.81
CA ASN A 924 20.86 1.67 10.39
C ASN A 924 22.19 1.37 11.10
N MET A 925 22.14 0.98 12.38
CA MET A 925 23.33 0.68 13.18
C MET A 925 23.95 -0.67 12.82
N TYR A 926 23.15 -1.72 12.61
CA TYR A 926 23.62 -3.08 12.34
C TYR A 926 24.79 -3.20 11.36
N PRO A 927 24.76 -2.62 10.13
CA PRO A 927 25.84 -2.80 9.15
C PRO A 927 27.16 -2.15 9.61
N ARG A 928 27.08 -1.17 10.53
CA ARG A 928 28.21 -0.45 11.11
C ARG A 928 28.80 -1.19 12.31
N LEU A 929 28.17 -2.26 12.78
CA LEU A 929 28.56 -2.98 13.98
C LEU A 929 29.24 -4.31 13.64
N THR A 930 30.06 -4.77 14.58
CA THR A 930 30.71 -6.09 14.52
C THR A 930 30.91 -6.62 15.94
N THR A 931 31.04 -7.94 16.10
CA THR A 931 31.55 -8.57 17.33
C THR A 931 32.97 -9.10 17.15
N ARG A 932 33.41 -9.21 15.90
CA ARG A 932 34.75 -9.63 15.51
C ARG A 932 35.61 -8.41 15.18
N SER A 933 36.85 -8.41 15.64
CA SER A 933 37.83 -7.42 15.21
C SER A 933 38.82 -8.13 14.29
N ASN A 934 38.85 -7.77 13.02
CA ASN A 934 39.82 -8.28 12.05
C ASN A 934 40.84 -7.22 11.64
N THR A 935 40.73 -6.00 12.16
CA THR A 935 41.68 -4.89 11.93
C THR A 935 42.22 -4.41 13.28
N TYR A 936 43.54 -4.34 13.40
CA TYR A 936 44.23 -3.99 14.64
C TYR A 936 45.30 -2.94 14.37
N GLN A 937 45.31 -1.88 15.18
CA GLN A 937 46.43 -0.96 15.25
C GLN A 937 47.37 -1.41 16.37
N ILE A 938 48.54 -1.89 15.97
CA ILE A 938 49.58 -2.35 16.89
C ILE A 938 50.57 -1.21 17.07
N HIS A 939 50.74 -0.75 18.31
CA HIS A 939 51.82 0.14 18.69
C HIS A 939 53.02 -0.72 19.10
N MET A 940 54.18 -0.47 18.48
CA MET A 940 55.37 -1.27 18.68
C MET A 940 56.58 -0.40 18.98
N ARG A 941 57.43 -0.91 19.87
CA ARG A 941 58.78 -0.41 20.14
C ARG A 941 59.72 -1.59 19.97
N ILE A 942 60.57 -1.53 18.94
CA ILE A 942 61.53 -2.58 18.60
C ILE A 942 62.91 -2.02 18.92
N GLN A 943 63.67 -2.72 19.76
CA GLN A 943 64.99 -2.27 20.20
C GLN A 943 66.02 -3.34 19.89
N THR A 944 67.14 -2.95 19.29
CA THR A 944 68.30 -3.84 19.13
C THR A 944 69.20 -3.69 20.35
N ILE A 945 69.24 -4.74 21.18
CA ILE A 945 70.00 -4.74 22.44
C ILE A 945 71.37 -5.36 22.20
N LYS A 946 72.43 -4.63 22.57
CA LYS A 946 73.79 -5.14 22.65
C LYS A 946 74.12 -5.45 24.11
N LYS A 947 74.32 -6.73 24.39
CA LYS A 947 74.64 -7.27 25.72
C LYS A 947 76.00 -6.79 26.22
N ALA A 948 76.06 -6.40 27.49
CA ALA A 948 77.33 -6.17 28.16
C ALA A 948 78.02 -7.51 28.47
N ARG A 949 79.37 -7.51 28.47
CA ARG A 949 80.15 -8.71 28.82
C ARG A 949 79.97 -9.14 30.29
N SER A 950 79.51 -8.24 31.14
CA SER A 950 79.29 -8.43 32.58
C SER A 950 77.86 -8.84 32.96
N SER A 951 76.94 -8.94 31.99
CA SER A 951 75.54 -9.28 32.24
C SER A 951 75.20 -10.67 31.69
N ASP A 952 74.29 -11.36 32.36
CA ASP A 952 73.78 -12.68 31.95
C ASP A 952 73.22 -12.64 30.51
N PRO A 953 73.65 -13.52 29.59
CA PRO A 953 73.16 -13.54 28.21
C PRO A 953 71.65 -13.71 28.05
N SER A 954 70.98 -14.32 29.04
CA SER A 954 69.55 -14.65 29.01
C SER A 954 68.62 -13.57 29.57
N LYS A 955 69.17 -12.50 30.18
CA LYS A 955 68.37 -11.47 30.87
C LYS A 955 68.77 -10.08 30.42
N PHE A 956 67.80 -9.23 30.13
CA PHE A 956 68.06 -7.81 29.89
C PHE A 956 68.28 -7.06 31.20
N VAL A 957 69.39 -6.33 31.32
CA VAL A 957 69.74 -5.54 32.51
C VAL A 957 69.81 -4.06 32.13
N THR A 958 68.78 -3.31 32.52
CA THR A 958 68.65 -1.87 32.28
C THR A 958 69.85 -1.11 32.86
N GLY A 959 70.47 -0.23 32.06
CA GLY A 959 71.62 0.59 32.46
C GLY A 959 73.00 -0.08 32.32
N VAL A 960 73.03 -1.40 32.10
CA VAL A 960 74.26 -2.17 31.84
C VAL A 960 74.31 -2.62 30.38
N ASP A 961 73.20 -3.17 29.86
CA ASP A 961 73.07 -3.47 28.44
C ASP A 961 72.79 -2.19 27.64
N THR A 962 73.32 -2.12 26.41
CA THR A 962 73.19 -0.93 25.55
C THR A 962 72.15 -1.14 24.47
N ILE A 963 71.27 -0.16 24.28
CA ILE A 963 70.31 -0.14 23.16
C ILE A 963 70.99 0.55 21.99
N SER A 964 71.28 -0.21 20.93
CA SER A 964 72.05 0.25 19.77
C SER A 964 71.20 0.92 18.69
N SER A 965 69.92 0.53 18.60
CA SER A 965 68.95 1.08 17.66
C SER A 965 67.55 0.87 18.23
N GLU A 966 66.65 1.78 17.88
CA GLU A 966 65.27 1.76 18.31
C GLU A 966 64.35 2.19 17.17
N TYR A 967 63.32 1.38 16.92
CA TYR A 967 62.19 1.74 16.08
C TYR A 967 60.96 1.91 16.98
N ARG A 968 60.30 3.06 16.88
CA ARG A 968 58.98 3.30 17.47
C ARG A 968 58.00 3.57 16.34
N GLY A 969 56.82 2.97 16.42
CA GLY A 969 55.80 3.22 15.44
C GLY A 969 54.51 2.49 15.72
N SER A 970 53.59 2.59 14.78
CA SER A 970 52.40 1.75 14.71
C SER A 970 52.25 1.13 13.34
N ALA A 971 51.66 -0.07 13.31
CA ALA A 971 51.20 -0.71 12.08
C ALA A 971 49.72 -1.07 12.23
N MET A 972 48.94 -0.82 11.18
CA MET A 972 47.58 -1.32 11.05
C MET A 972 47.63 -2.63 10.29
N ILE A 973 47.29 -3.72 10.97
CA ILE A 973 47.20 -5.05 10.38
C ILE A 973 45.73 -5.38 10.15
N GLU A 974 45.41 -5.88 8.98
CA GLU A 974 44.09 -6.36 8.63
C GLU A 974 44.14 -7.83 8.25
N ARG A 975 43.15 -8.56 8.75
CA ARG A 975 42.80 -9.91 8.36
C ARG A 975 41.63 -9.86 7.37
N TYR A 976 41.81 -10.43 6.18
CA TYR A 976 40.83 -10.35 5.09
C TYR A 976 40.71 -11.69 4.35
N LEU A 977 39.61 -11.87 3.59
CA LEU A 977 39.46 -12.97 2.64
C LEU A 977 39.85 -12.50 1.25
N ASP A 978 40.77 -13.22 0.62
CA ASP A 978 41.23 -12.94 -0.74
C ASP A 978 40.43 -13.80 -1.74
N PHE A 979 39.42 -13.23 -2.39
CA PHE A 979 38.57 -13.97 -3.34
C PHE A 979 39.30 -14.51 -4.57
N ASN A 980 40.50 -13.98 -4.86
CA ASN A 980 41.34 -14.48 -5.95
C ASN A 980 42.29 -15.58 -5.47
N ASP A 981 42.23 -15.99 -4.20
CA ASP A 981 43.03 -17.10 -3.68
C ASP A 981 42.67 -18.37 -4.46
N PRO A 982 43.65 -19.04 -5.12
CA PRO A 982 43.41 -20.31 -5.79
C PRO A 982 42.89 -21.41 -4.85
N ALA A 983 42.98 -21.24 -3.53
CA ALA A 983 42.34 -22.12 -2.55
C ALA A 983 40.82 -21.92 -2.46
N LEU A 984 40.30 -20.72 -2.80
CA LEU A 984 38.87 -20.39 -2.82
C LEU A 984 38.22 -20.61 -4.20
N ASP A 985 38.97 -21.13 -5.18
CA ASP A 985 38.47 -21.42 -6.52
C ASP A 985 37.28 -22.41 -6.47
N ALA A 986 36.17 -22.02 -7.10
CA ALA A 986 34.96 -22.82 -7.22
C ALA A 986 35.22 -24.19 -7.89
N SER A 987 36.27 -24.31 -8.71
CA SER A 987 36.70 -25.57 -9.33
C SER A 987 37.25 -26.60 -8.32
N LYS A 988 37.54 -26.20 -7.07
CA LYS A 988 38.15 -27.03 -6.02
C LYS A 988 37.19 -27.43 -4.88
N SER A 989 35.88 -27.48 -5.13
CA SER A 989 34.84 -27.95 -4.18
C SER A 989 34.58 -27.10 -2.92
N LEU A 990 35.19 -25.90 -2.82
CA LEU A 990 35.09 -24.99 -1.67
C LEU A 990 33.92 -23.99 -1.71
N ASP A 991 32.91 -24.21 -2.55
CA ASP A 991 31.68 -23.39 -2.54
C ASP A 991 30.77 -23.75 -1.37
N TYR A 992 30.77 -22.96 -0.29
CA TYR A 992 29.95 -23.20 0.91
C TYR A 992 28.44 -23.24 0.66
N ALA A 993 27.94 -22.79 -0.50
CA ALA A 993 26.53 -22.96 -0.86
C ALA A 993 26.19 -24.38 -1.34
N THR A 994 27.17 -25.27 -1.49
CA THR A 994 26.98 -26.64 -2.01
C THR A 994 27.57 -27.70 -1.08
N GLY A 995 26.93 -28.86 -0.95
CA GLY A 995 27.39 -29.95 -0.08
C GLY A 995 27.24 -29.67 1.43
N ASP A 996 27.82 -30.51 2.29
CA ASP A 996 27.78 -30.29 3.74
C ASP A 996 28.82 -29.23 4.15
N THR A 997 28.35 -28.09 4.64
CA THR A 997 29.20 -26.97 5.05
C THR A 997 30.09 -27.26 6.24
N LEU A 998 29.72 -28.22 7.10
CA LEU A 998 30.54 -28.60 8.25
C LEU A 998 31.71 -29.51 7.88
N SER A 999 31.64 -30.15 6.72
CA SER A 999 32.75 -30.93 6.15
C SER A 999 33.82 -30.06 5.49
N LYS A 1000 33.53 -28.76 5.30
CA LYS A 1000 34.43 -27.80 4.67
C LYS A 1000 35.35 -27.15 5.72
N PRO A 1001 36.55 -26.68 5.33
CA PRO A 1001 37.45 -25.95 6.21
C PRO A 1001 36.77 -24.78 6.90
N SER A 1002 37.24 -24.37 8.08
CA SER A 1002 36.73 -23.15 8.69
C SER A 1002 37.11 -21.95 7.83
N MET A 1003 36.20 -20.97 7.66
CA MET A 1003 36.56 -19.72 7.00
C MET A 1003 37.73 -19.02 7.69
N GLU A 1004 37.94 -19.26 8.98
CA GLU A 1004 39.05 -18.71 9.74
C GLU A 1004 40.41 -19.14 9.17
N ASP A 1005 40.51 -20.36 8.66
CA ASP A 1005 41.74 -20.93 8.07
C ASP A 1005 42.07 -20.30 6.70
N LEU A 1006 41.08 -19.67 6.07
CA LEU A 1006 41.18 -19.07 4.73
C LEU A 1006 41.51 -17.58 4.75
N HIS A 1007 41.59 -16.97 5.94
CA HIS A 1007 41.93 -15.55 6.06
C HIS A 1007 43.43 -15.31 5.92
N ARG A 1008 43.79 -14.26 5.20
CA ARG A 1008 45.16 -13.75 5.07
C ARG A 1008 45.34 -12.47 5.88
N PHE A 1009 46.60 -12.12 6.17
CA PHE A 1009 46.94 -10.86 6.85
C PHE A 1009 47.68 -9.92 5.89
N ARG A 1010 47.38 -8.63 5.96
CA ARG A 1010 48.12 -7.56 5.28
C ARG A 1010 48.36 -6.38 6.20
N VAL A 1011 49.42 -5.62 5.93
CA VAL A 1011 49.68 -4.34 6.58
C VAL A 1011 49.05 -3.23 5.73
N LEU A 1012 48.07 -2.52 6.29
CA LEU A 1012 47.35 -1.44 5.60
C LEU A 1012 48.09 -0.11 5.66
N ALA A 1013 48.72 0.16 6.80
CA ALA A 1013 49.45 1.40 7.04
C ALA A 1013 50.53 1.18 8.10
N GLN A 1014 51.65 1.87 7.94
CA GLN A 1014 52.72 1.91 8.92
C GLN A 1014 53.09 3.37 9.18
N LYS A 1015 53.23 3.74 10.45
CA LYS A 1015 53.63 5.08 10.87
C LYS A 1015 54.80 4.97 11.82
N THR A 1016 55.92 5.57 11.48
CA THR A 1016 57.06 5.73 12.39
C THR A 1016 56.78 6.91 13.33
N PHE A 1017 57.13 6.76 14.60
CA PHE A 1017 57.12 7.84 15.57
C PHE A 1017 58.56 8.34 15.71
N ASP A 1018 58.97 9.24 14.81
CA ASP A 1018 60.23 9.95 14.96
C ASP A 1018 60.11 10.98 16.11
N PRO A 1019 61.12 11.06 17.02
CA PRO A 1019 61.14 12.00 18.13
C PRO A 1019 61.06 13.48 17.73
#